data_AF-A0A6D0DC62-F1
#
_entry.id   AF-A0A6D0DC62-F1
#
_cell.length_a   1.000
_cell.length_b   1.000
_cell.length_c   1.000
_cell.angle_alpha   90.00
_cell.angle_beta   90.00
_cell.angle_gamma   90.00
#
_symmetry.space_group_name_H-M   'P 1'
#
loop_
_entity.id
_entity.type
_entity.pdbx_description
1 polymer ?
#
loop_
_entity_poly.entity_id
_entity_poly.type
_entity_poly.pdbx_seq_one_letter_code
_entity_poly.pdbx_strand_id
1 'polypeptide(L)'
;MDYVFTAEDGKEFTLSNRALTHIINGDITDKPVTKKNQSKKVASKVIKGGLHTVQGITDFLQYHPEIIHLIDFDSKVHKAWYYARELQNGVITLRIPKELFANNAAKMTMYPDDYYKSGYLWKTLFPVTFGENEIIESIREALNNIDFEESQNGIVVGYTCTNEILKTIRLTIQHSNGQINSVFPSWTQPNTGNNGKSYSHYDSIGHVISWSTVKFSRDPQIIRLHEINTDKQLDGYNLLKITPRLFLERNIPKKNNLEWQKKRKIELDLLSIAMDDSDRKSILDYICNIEIIKCHSQITNSFYNKESFLLHSSIYFNAIQIHQNICDGLYVTSLIDNINSTNYLNDAVEYLLKNMVSFVGIDSWCKRKIIHEIINACLLHHDINTLVQLINLISESPVRREIFIDFNLDSIVKKSINVPQIEMPFELTTVYGLNYNFDLKPEHFCEFIKENLGETYSLHFNDLQREKIYNGFSESAGANYGLMLCDALKYITTDYFYLFQQVFSEILDNLELSEDIDVHKLDIALASIVRDYCRIQFAHRARINLTYKEFNGIELPLIITDKNQIYGSILKHERILNSHKLNMFLDEVEHFIEKINAKELPKQINYCRSKIGKEVPPIISPIPQRIIDKNPSLQALTHGNFNEIWSGD
;
A
#
# COMPACT_ATOMS: atom_id res chain seq x y z
N MET A 1 -33.43 -24.65 12.34
CA MET A 1 -34.56 -23.98 11.65
C MET A 1 -33.95 -23.42 10.40
N ASP A 2 -34.43 -23.81 9.23
CA ASP A 2 -33.85 -23.33 7.98
C ASP A 2 -34.60 -22.08 7.54
N TYR A 3 -33.88 -21.09 7.02
CA TYR A 3 -34.46 -19.85 6.51
C TYR A 3 -34.74 -20.00 5.02
N VAL A 4 -35.96 -19.72 4.59
CA VAL A 4 -36.37 -19.76 3.18
C VAL A 4 -36.55 -18.34 2.67
N PHE A 5 -35.98 -18.06 1.50
CA PHE A 5 -36.05 -16.77 0.82
C PHE A 5 -36.60 -16.99 -0.57
N THR A 6 -37.47 -16.10 -1.02
CA THR A 6 -37.89 -16.02 -2.43
C THR A 6 -37.19 -14.82 -3.04
N ALA A 7 -36.40 -15.06 -4.08
CA ALA A 7 -35.70 -14.03 -4.81
C ALA A 7 -36.64 -13.26 -5.76
N GLU A 8 -36.17 -12.11 -6.25
CA GLU A 8 -36.89 -11.26 -7.21
C GLU A 8 -37.35 -12.04 -8.46
N ASP A 9 -36.53 -12.99 -8.93
CA ASP A 9 -36.83 -13.84 -10.09
C ASP A 9 -37.72 -15.05 -9.77
N GLY A 10 -38.27 -15.11 -8.55
CA GLY A 10 -39.14 -16.18 -8.08
C GLY A 10 -38.42 -17.45 -7.65
N LYS A 11 -37.08 -17.50 -7.71
CA LYS A 11 -36.32 -18.67 -7.23
C LYS A 11 -36.34 -18.75 -5.71
N GLU A 12 -36.48 -19.95 -5.19
CA GLU A 12 -36.38 -20.21 -3.76
C GLU A 12 -34.95 -20.55 -3.35
N PHE A 13 -34.51 -19.92 -2.26
CA PHE A 13 -33.22 -20.16 -1.64
C PHE A 13 -33.42 -20.59 -0.19
N THR A 14 -32.62 -21.56 0.25
CA THR A 14 -32.65 -22.05 1.65
C THR A 14 -31.29 -21.88 2.31
N LEU A 15 -31.26 -21.23 3.48
CA LEU A 15 -30.08 -21.10 4.33
C LEU A 15 -30.23 -22.01 5.55
N SER A 16 -29.36 -23.02 5.63
CA SER A 16 -29.30 -23.90 6.80
C SER A 16 -28.57 -23.26 7.97
N ASN A 17 -28.88 -23.70 9.19
CA ASN A 17 -28.13 -23.30 10.40
C ASN A 17 -26.61 -23.55 10.27
N ARG A 18 -26.21 -24.61 9.56
CA ARG A 18 -24.79 -24.91 9.31
C ARG A 18 -24.14 -23.86 8.42
N ALA A 19 -24.80 -23.45 7.34
CA ALA A 19 -24.31 -22.41 6.44
C ALA A 19 -24.27 -21.04 7.15
N LEU A 20 -25.28 -20.73 7.96
CA LEU A 20 -25.28 -19.53 8.79
C LEU A 20 -24.12 -19.51 9.79
N THR A 21 -23.86 -20.63 10.47
CA THR A 21 -22.70 -20.78 11.37
C THR A 21 -21.38 -20.59 10.61
N HIS A 22 -21.27 -21.13 9.39
CA HIS A 22 -20.11 -20.93 8.52
C HIS A 22 -19.90 -19.45 8.15
N ILE A 23 -20.98 -18.71 7.87
CA ILE A 23 -20.91 -17.28 7.55
C ILE A 23 -20.46 -16.47 8.77
N ILE A 24 -21.09 -16.72 9.93
CA ILE A 24 -20.88 -15.94 11.15
C ILE A 24 -19.54 -16.28 11.81
N ASN A 25 -19.31 -17.55 12.12
CA ASN A 25 -18.15 -17.99 12.92
C ASN A 25 -16.95 -18.40 12.08
N GLY A 26 -17.17 -18.67 10.78
CA GLY A 26 -16.15 -19.17 9.89
C GLY A 26 -15.84 -20.66 10.02
N ASP A 27 -15.00 -21.17 9.11
CA ASP A 27 -14.53 -22.56 9.12
C ASP A 27 -13.08 -22.64 9.63
N ILE A 28 -12.92 -23.14 10.85
CA ILE A 28 -11.62 -23.33 11.48
C ILE A 28 -11.28 -24.83 11.53
N THR A 29 -10.06 -25.19 11.18
CA THR A 29 -9.55 -26.57 11.24
C THR A 29 -8.21 -26.63 11.95
N ASP A 30 -7.84 -27.81 12.44
CA ASP A 30 -6.50 -28.05 12.97
C ASP A 30 -5.51 -28.39 11.85
N LYS A 31 -4.38 -27.69 11.82
CA LYS A 31 -3.23 -27.99 10.97
C LYS A 31 -2.07 -28.45 11.85
N PRO A 32 -1.46 -29.61 11.60
CA PRO A 32 -0.28 -30.02 12.33
C PRO A 32 0.90 -29.11 11.97
N VAL A 33 1.49 -28.45 12.97
CA VAL A 33 2.66 -27.59 12.81
C VAL A 33 3.81 -28.16 13.64
N THR A 34 4.97 -28.31 13.03
CA THR A 34 6.20 -28.66 13.73
C THR A 34 6.78 -27.37 14.30
N LYS A 35 6.88 -27.23 15.62
CA LYS A 35 7.62 -26.11 16.23
C LYS A 35 9.12 -26.35 16.05
N LYS A 36 9.89 -25.30 15.72
CA LYS A 36 11.35 -25.35 15.77
C LYS A 36 11.76 -25.88 17.16
N ASN A 37 12.61 -26.90 17.19
CA ASN A 37 13.12 -27.60 18.38
C ASN A 37 12.17 -28.58 19.10
N GLN A 38 11.05 -29.00 18.49
CA GLN A 38 10.22 -30.09 19.03
C GLN A 38 9.89 -31.13 17.96
N SER A 39 10.19 -32.40 18.23
CA SER A 39 9.81 -33.55 17.38
C SER A 39 8.31 -33.85 17.42
N LYS A 40 7.55 -33.21 18.31
CA LYS A 40 6.08 -33.32 18.38
C LYS A 40 5.40 -32.24 17.53
N LYS A 41 4.51 -32.69 16.65
CA LYS A 41 3.58 -31.83 15.90
C LYS A 41 2.51 -31.30 16.86
N VAL A 42 2.33 -29.99 16.92
CA VAL A 42 1.27 -29.33 17.68
C VAL A 42 0.18 -28.90 16.71
N ALA A 43 -1.09 -29.12 17.05
CA ALA A 43 -2.21 -28.64 16.25
C ALA A 43 -2.32 -27.11 16.38
N SER A 44 -2.31 -26.41 15.25
CA SER A 44 -2.59 -24.98 15.16
C SER A 44 -3.92 -24.76 14.45
N LYS A 45 -4.76 -23.87 14.98
CA LYS A 45 -6.05 -23.53 14.36
C LYS A 45 -5.82 -22.67 13.12
N VAL A 46 -6.34 -23.07 11.96
CA VAL A 46 -6.21 -22.34 10.69
C VAL A 46 -7.57 -22.20 10.00
N ILE A 47 -7.70 -21.15 9.19
CA ILE A 47 -8.88 -20.85 8.38
C ILE A 47 -8.90 -21.79 7.18
N LYS A 48 -9.97 -22.59 7.09
CA LYS A 48 -10.22 -23.49 5.95
C LYS A 48 -11.14 -22.88 4.91
N GLY A 49 -12.05 -22.00 5.33
CA GLY A 49 -13.16 -21.52 4.52
C GLY A 49 -13.67 -20.17 5.01
N GLY A 50 -14.96 -20.09 5.32
CA GLY A 50 -15.65 -18.85 5.72
C GLY A 50 -14.93 -18.11 6.84
N LEU A 51 -15.02 -16.78 6.83
CA LEU A 51 -14.69 -15.88 7.94
C LEU A 51 -15.13 -14.47 7.51
N HIS A 52 -16.37 -14.11 7.83
CA HIS A 52 -17.03 -12.94 7.24
C HIS A 52 -17.61 -11.97 8.25
N THR A 53 -17.34 -12.14 9.55
CA THR A 53 -17.82 -11.21 10.59
C THR A 53 -16.69 -10.76 11.49
N VAL A 54 -16.88 -9.60 12.14
CA VAL A 54 -15.96 -9.04 13.13
C VAL A 54 -15.88 -9.94 14.37
N GLN A 55 -16.99 -10.53 14.79
CA GLN A 55 -17.02 -11.46 15.91
C GLN A 55 -16.19 -12.73 15.58
N GLY A 56 -16.40 -13.31 14.40
CA GLY A 56 -15.67 -14.51 13.98
C GLY A 56 -14.15 -14.30 13.93
N ILE A 57 -13.67 -13.15 13.43
CA ILE A 57 -12.22 -12.86 13.47
C ILE A 57 -11.74 -12.60 14.89
N THR A 58 -12.51 -11.89 15.72
CA THR A 58 -12.15 -11.61 17.10
C THR A 58 -11.99 -12.90 17.90
N ASP A 59 -12.87 -13.88 17.68
CA ASP A 59 -12.77 -15.21 18.28
C ASP A 59 -11.62 -16.04 17.72
N PHE A 60 -11.40 -15.97 16.40
CA PHE A 60 -10.28 -16.67 15.76
C PHE A 60 -8.91 -16.19 16.27
N LEU A 61 -8.73 -14.89 16.45
CA LEU A 61 -7.47 -14.30 16.94
C LEU A 61 -7.16 -14.71 18.39
N GLN A 62 -8.13 -15.20 19.17
CA GLN A 62 -7.88 -15.71 20.52
C GLN A 62 -7.02 -16.99 20.52
N TYR A 63 -7.06 -17.75 19.42
CA TYR A 63 -6.18 -18.91 19.24
C TYR A 63 -4.74 -18.50 18.86
N HIS A 64 -4.51 -17.23 18.50
CA HIS A 64 -3.24 -16.69 18.02
C HIS A 64 -2.91 -15.34 18.68
N PRO A 65 -2.77 -15.29 20.02
CA PRO A 65 -2.49 -14.04 20.75
C PRO A 65 -1.16 -13.38 20.33
N GLU A 66 -0.27 -14.12 19.67
CA GLU A 66 0.98 -13.59 19.13
C GLU A 66 0.83 -12.82 17.81
N ILE A 67 -0.40 -12.74 17.28
CA ILE A 67 -0.74 -12.03 16.05
C ILE A 67 -1.48 -10.76 16.42
N ILE A 68 -0.85 -9.62 16.15
CA ILE A 68 -1.35 -8.30 16.53
C ILE A 68 -1.62 -7.44 15.28
N HIS A 69 -2.33 -6.33 15.45
CA HIS A 69 -2.52 -5.40 14.35
C HIS A 69 -1.17 -4.83 13.89
N LEU A 70 -1.00 -4.64 12.57
CA LEU A 70 0.23 -4.17 11.95
C LEU A 70 0.82 -2.90 12.60
N ILE A 71 -0.04 -1.95 13.02
CA ILE A 71 0.42 -0.72 13.68
C ILE A 71 1.09 -0.99 15.04
N ASP A 72 0.72 -2.06 15.76
CA ASP A 72 1.28 -2.42 17.07
C ASP A 72 2.34 -3.54 16.98
N PHE A 73 2.52 -4.11 15.79
CA PHE A 73 3.46 -5.20 15.53
C PHE A 73 4.92 -4.80 15.80
N ASP A 74 5.66 -5.69 16.46
CA ASP A 74 7.10 -5.57 16.69
C ASP A 74 7.70 -6.94 16.44
N SER A 75 8.56 -7.08 15.43
CA SER A 75 9.16 -8.34 15.03
C SER A 75 10.03 -9.00 16.11
N LYS A 76 10.45 -8.26 17.15
CA LYS A 76 11.17 -8.80 18.31
C LYS A 76 10.24 -9.46 19.34
N VAL A 77 8.96 -9.10 19.34
CA VAL A 77 7.98 -9.54 20.36
C VAL A 77 6.88 -10.42 19.77
N HIS A 78 6.43 -10.06 18.57
CA HIS A 78 5.27 -10.64 17.90
C HIS A 78 5.69 -11.54 16.75
N LYS A 79 4.83 -12.51 16.40
CA LYS A 79 5.15 -13.51 15.37
C LYS A 79 4.69 -13.12 13.98
N ALA A 80 3.52 -12.48 13.89
CA ALA A 80 2.94 -12.03 12.63
C ALA A 80 1.97 -10.87 12.89
N TRP A 81 1.49 -10.26 11.82
CA TRP A 81 0.54 -9.15 11.89
C TRP A 81 -0.67 -9.37 11.00
N TYR A 82 -1.80 -8.78 11.38
CA TYR A 82 -2.94 -8.59 10.48
C TYR A 82 -3.15 -7.11 10.20
N TYR A 83 -3.83 -6.78 9.11
CA TYR A 83 -4.19 -5.41 8.77
C TYR A 83 -5.66 -5.34 8.37
N ALA A 84 -6.40 -4.37 8.91
CA ALA A 84 -7.81 -4.21 8.61
C ALA A 84 -8.18 -2.76 8.31
N ARG A 85 -9.13 -2.57 7.41
CA ARG A 85 -9.62 -1.26 6.99
C ARG A 85 -11.14 -1.29 6.75
N GLU A 86 -11.85 -0.35 7.34
CA GLU A 86 -13.28 -0.10 7.12
C GLU A 86 -13.48 0.75 5.86
N LEU A 87 -14.35 0.29 4.97
CA LEU A 87 -14.82 1.05 3.82
C LEU A 87 -15.97 1.96 4.26
N GLN A 88 -16.29 3.00 3.48
CA GLN A 88 -17.33 3.97 3.87
C GLN A 88 -18.72 3.37 4.09
N ASN A 89 -19.04 2.25 3.42
CA ASN A 89 -20.28 1.51 3.65
C ASN A 89 -20.23 0.57 4.88
N GLY A 90 -19.15 0.62 5.66
CA GLY A 90 -18.95 -0.18 6.87
C GLY A 90 -18.33 -1.56 6.63
N VAL A 91 -18.22 -2.02 5.38
CA VAL A 91 -17.57 -3.30 5.07
C VAL A 91 -16.10 -3.23 5.47
N ILE A 92 -15.57 -4.28 6.11
CA ILE A 92 -14.16 -4.32 6.51
C ILE A 92 -13.39 -5.24 5.57
N THR A 93 -12.27 -4.73 5.06
CA THR A 93 -11.25 -5.53 4.38
C THR A 93 -10.19 -5.96 5.37
N LEU A 94 -9.80 -7.23 5.34
CA LEU A 94 -8.90 -7.83 6.32
C LEU A 94 -7.82 -8.67 5.63
N ARG A 95 -6.55 -8.33 5.88
CA ARG A 95 -5.37 -9.11 5.48
C ARG A 95 -4.87 -9.95 6.65
N ILE A 96 -4.76 -11.26 6.46
CA ILE A 96 -4.35 -12.21 7.49
C ILE A 96 -3.08 -12.96 7.03
N PRO A 97 -2.12 -13.30 7.91
CA PRO A 97 -0.92 -14.07 7.54
C PRO A 97 -1.23 -15.41 6.85
N LYS A 98 -0.37 -15.82 5.91
CA LYS A 98 -0.55 -17.04 5.09
C LYS A 98 -0.61 -18.29 5.96
N GLU A 99 0.15 -18.30 7.04
CA GLU A 99 0.32 -19.39 8.00
C GLU A 99 -1.01 -19.75 8.69
N LEU A 100 -1.92 -18.76 8.78
CA LEU A 100 -3.25 -18.93 9.34
C LEU A 100 -4.27 -19.48 8.33
N PHE A 101 -3.88 -19.73 7.09
CA PHE A 101 -4.72 -20.38 6.09
C PHE A 101 -4.34 -21.86 5.92
N ALA A 102 -5.36 -22.68 5.66
CA ALA A 102 -5.16 -23.97 5.01
C ALA A 102 -4.58 -23.74 3.61
N ASN A 103 -3.68 -24.63 3.15
CA ASN A 103 -2.94 -24.42 1.89
C ASN A 103 -3.87 -24.17 0.68
N ASN A 104 -5.00 -24.88 0.60
CA ASN A 104 -5.98 -24.70 -0.47
C ASN A 104 -6.68 -23.34 -0.38
N ALA A 105 -7.05 -22.90 0.83
CA ALA A 105 -7.68 -21.59 1.05
C ALA A 105 -6.75 -20.44 0.66
N ALA A 106 -5.46 -20.53 1.00
CA ALA A 106 -4.46 -19.55 0.57
C ALA A 106 -4.34 -19.49 -0.96
N LYS A 107 -4.22 -20.65 -1.62
CA LYS A 107 -4.10 -20.74 -3.09
C LYS A 107 -5.29 -20.12 -3.83
N MET A 108 -6.50 -20.27 -3.32
CA MET A 108 -7.72 -19.70 -3.94
C MET A 108 -7.70 -18.17 -4.01
N THR A 109 -6.96 -17.51 -3.12
CA THR A 109 -6.85 -16.04 -3.12
C THR A 109 -5.69 -15.53 -3.98
N MET A 110 -4.83 -16.40 -4.51
CA MET A 110 -3.56 -16.03 -5.16
C MET A 110 -3.73 -15.38 -6.53
N TYR A 111 -4.80 -15.72 -7.24
CA TYR A 111 -5.18 -15.12 -8.52
C TYR A 111 -6.54 -14.43 -8.37
N PRO A 112 -6.56 -13.22 -7.78
CA PRO A 112 -7.78 -12.44 -7.56
C PRO A 112 -8.65 -12.33 -8.81
N ASP A 113 -7.99 -12.15 -9.95
CA ASP A 113 -8.61 -11.72 -11.19
C ASP A 113 -9.37 -12.88 -11.89
N ASP A 114 -9.09 -14.13 -11.51
CA ASP A 114 -9.65 -15.33 -12.15
C ASP A 114 -10.81 -15.97 -11.37
N TYR A 115 -10.84 -15.85 -10.03
CA TYR A 115 -11.74 -16.69 -9.20
C TYR A 115 -12.65 -15.93 -8.21
N TYR A 116 -12.23 -14.78 -7.69
CA TYR A 116 -12.94 -14.14 -6.56
C TYR A 116 -13.00 -12.60 -6.61
N LYS A 117 -12.31 -11.96 -7.56
CA LYS A 117 -12.01 -10.51 -7.54
C LYS A 117 -11.53 -10.03 -6.15
N SER A 118 -10.78 -10.87 -5.40
CA SER A 118 -10.33 -10.60 -4.01
C SER A 118 -8.81 -10.60 -3.89
N GLY A 119 -8.22 -9.70 -3.11
CA GLY A 119 -6.77 -9.68 -2.88
C GLY A 119 -6.19 -10.98 -2.29
N TYR A 120 -4.90 -11.24 -2.52
CA TYR A 120 -4.21 -12.41 -1.95
C TYR A 120 -4.17 -12.37 -0.42
N LEU A 121 -4.71 -13.43 0.21
CA LEU A 121 -4.86 -13.61 1.66
C LEU A 121 -5.77 -12.57 2.34
N TRP A 122 -6.62 -11.93 1.54
CA TRP A 122 -7.60 -10.98 2.03
C TRP A 122 -8.98 -11.62 2.24
N LYS A 123 -9.72 -11.07 3.19
CA LYS A 123 -11.11 -11.37 3.51
C LYS A 123 -11.92 -10.08 3.54
N THR A 124 -13.23 -10.20 3.35
CA THR A 124 -14.21 -9.15 3.56
C THR A 124 -15.14 -9.57 4.69
N LEU A 125 -15.39 -8.64 5.60
CA LEU A 125 -16.27 -8.81 6.75
C LEU A 125 -17.47 -7.88 6.62
N PHE A 126 -18.63 -8.36 7.08
CA PHE A 126 -19.79 -7.53 7.33
C PHE A 126 -19.45 -6.39 8.31
N PRO A 127 -20.18 -5.27 8.26
CA PRO A 127 -19.99 -4.16 9.19
C PRO A 127 -20.04 -4.60 10.66
N VAL A 128 -19.32 -3.88 11.52
CA VAL A 128 -19.24 -4.19 12.97
C VAL A 128 -20.63 -4.28 13.62
N THR A 129 -21.61 -3.53 13.09
CA THR A 129 -22.98 -3.48 13.61
C THR A 129 -23.85 -4.66 13.18
N PHE A 130 -23.35 -5.57 12.33
CA PHE A 130 -24.14 -6.68 11.80
C PHE A 130 -24.03 -7.91 12.71
N GLY A 131 -25.13 -8.28 13.34
CA GLY A 131 -25.31 -9.57 13.99
C GLY A 131 -25.96 -10.60 13.06
N GLU A 132 -26.44 -11.70 13.65
CA GLU A 132 -27.10 -12.78 12.91
C GLU A 132 -28.35 -12.28 12.15
N ASN A 133 -29.20 -11.50 12.81
CA ASN A 133 -30.44 -11.01 12.24
C ASN A 133 -30.17 -10.04 11.08
N GLU A 134 -29.23 -9.10 11.26
CA GLU A 134 -28.87 -8.14 10.22
C GLU A 134 -28.33 -8.87 8.97
N ILE A 135 -27.52 -9.92 9.16
CA ILE A 135 -27.02 -10.73 8.04
C ILE A 135 -28.17 -11.44 7.31
N ILE A 136 -29.13 -12.03 8.04
CA ILE A 136 -30.30 -12.70 7.45
C ILE A 136 -31.17 -11.70 6.66
N GLU A 137 -31.43 -10.52 7.22
CA GLU A 137 -32.17 -9.46 6.53
C GLU A 137 -31.43 -8.96 5.29
N SER A 138 -30.11 -8.80 5.37
CA SER A 138 -29.29 -8.42 4.23
C SER A 138 -29.29 -9.45 3.11
N ILE A 139 -29.35 -10.75 3.43
CA ILE A 139 -29.53 -11.80 2.42
C ILE A 139 -30.87 -11.65 1.72
N ARG A 140 -31.95 -11.42 2.48
CA ARG A 140 -33.29 -11.22 1.92
C ARG A 140 -33.33 -10.00 1.00
N GLU A 141 -32.80 -8.87 1.45
CA GLU A 141 -32.76 -7.65 0.66
C GLU A 141 -31.91 -7.83 -0.61
N ALA A 142 -30.74 -8.47 -0.52
CA ALA A 142 -29.89 -8.74 -1.67
C ALA A 142 -30.55 -9.66 -2.71
N LEU A 143 -31.33 -10.65 -2.28
CA LEU A 143 -32.11 -11.50 -3.19
C LEU A 143 -33.30 -10.78 -3.86
N ASN A 144 -33.74 -9.65 -3.29
CA ASN A 144 -34.73 -8.76 -3.91
C ASN A 144 -34.10 -7.69 -4.83
N ASN A 145 -32.79 -7.48 -4.68
CA ASN A 145 -31.98 -6.52 -5.42
C ASN A 145 -30.81 -7.24 -6.09
N ILE A 146 -31.11 -8.28 -6.88
CA ILE A 146 -30.09 -9.08 -7.57
C ILE A 146 -29.36 -8.20 -8.59
N ASP A 147 -28.17 -8.58 -9.01
CA ASP A 147 -27.46 -8.09 -10.19
C ASP A 147 -27.41 -9.22 -11.23
N PHE A 148 -28.33 -9.22 -12.20
CA PHE A 148 -28.43 -10.33 -13.16
C PHE A 148 -27.23 -10.42 -14.11
N GLU A 149 -26.52 -9.30 -14.36
CA GLU A 149 -25.38 -9.27 -15.26
C GLU A 149 -24.13 -9.87 -14.62
N GLU A 150 -23.94 -9.64 -13.32
CA GLU A 150 -22.81 -10.18 -12.56
C GLU A 150 -23.12 -11.53 -11.87
N SER A 151 -24.37 -11.99 -11.90
CA SER A 151 -24.78 -13.30 -11.37
C SER A 151 -24.52 -14.42 -12.38
N GLN A 152 -24.15 -15.61 -11.89
CA GLN A 152 -23.88 -16.78 -12.71
C GLN A 152 -24.29 -18.07 -12.00
N ASN A 153 -24.19 -19.23 -12.67
CA ASN A 153 -24.58 -20.50 -12.07
C ASN A 153 -23.84 -20.76 -10.74
N GLY A 154 -24.60 -20.91 -9.66
CA GLY A 154 -24.08 -21.13 -8.31
C GLY A 154 -23.64 -19.87 -7.55
N ILE A 155 -23.75 -18.69 -8.16
CA ILE A 155 -23.40 -17.40 -7.53
C ILE A 155 -24.48 -16.36 -7.86
N VAL A 156 -25.15 -15.85 -6.84
CA VAL A 156 -26.00 -14.66 -6.95
C VAL A 156 -25.23 -13.46 -6.41
N VAL A 157 -25.20 -12.38 -7.20
CA VAL A 157 -24.74 -11.07 -6.76
C VAL A 157 -25.98 -10.25 -6.44
N GLY A 158 -26.00 -9.55 -5.31
CA GLY A 158 -27.11 -8.67 -4.94
C GLY A 158 -26.68 -7.53 -4.03
N TYR A 159 -27.59 -6.60 -3.75
CA TYR A 159 -27.31 -5.39 -2.97
C TYR A 159 -28.23 -5.26 -1.75
N THR A 160 -27.66 -4.87 -0.62
CA THR A 160 -28.37 -4.59 0.65
C THR A 160 -28.04 -3.18 1.13
N CYS A 161 -28.78 -2.67 2.10
CA CYS A 161 -28.72 -1.29 2.58
C CYS A 161 -28.96 -0.30 1.43
N THR A 162 -29.89 -0.62 0.53
CA THR A 162 -30.16 0.18 -0.68
C THR A 162 -30.98 1.44 -0.40
N ASN A 163 -31.35 1.68 0.86
CA ASN A 163 -32.02 2.90 1.29
C ASN A 163 -31.07 4.11 1.31
N GLU A 164 -29.78 3.90 1.56
CA GLU A 164 -28.75 4.94 1.62
C GLU A 164 -27.58 4.63 0.68
N ILE A 165 -27.38 5.43 -0.37
CA ILE A 165 -26.43 5.10 -1.46
C ILE A 165 -24.99 4.87 -0.95
N LEU A 166 -24.54 5.68 0.01
CA LEU A 166 -23.18 5.59 0.56
C LEU A 166 -22.97 4.36 1.44
N LYS A 167 -24.07 3.76 1.92
CA LYS A 167 -24.11 2.56 2.78
C LYS A 167 -24.48 1.29 2.03
N THR A 168 -24.86 1.37 0.75
CA THR A 168 -25.14 0.18 -0.06
C THR A 168 -23.97 -0.80 -0.04
N ILE A 169 -24.28 -2.06 0.23
CA ILE A 169 -23.31 -3.17 0.28
C ILE A 169 -23.63 -4.15 -0.85
N ARG A 170 -22.61 -4.50 -1.64
CA ARG A 170 -22.69 -5.61 -2.61
C ARG A 170 -22.38 -6.92 -1.90
N LEU A 171 -23.27 -7.88 -1.97
CA LEU A 171 -23.11 -9.24 -1.45
C LEU A 171 -22.89 -10.25 -2.57
N THR A 172 -22.11 -11.27 -2.26
CA THR A 172 -21.98 -12.49 -3.07
C THR A 172 -22.59 -13.65 -2.30
N ILE A 173 -23.60 -14.29 -2.87
CA ILE A 173 -24.33 -15.43 -2.31
C ILE A 173 -23.96 -16.67 -3.12
N GLN A 174 -23.22 -17.59 -2.50
CA GLN A 174 -22.85 -18.86 -3.12
C GLN A 174 -23.89 -19.93 -2.79
N HIS A 175 -24.34 -20.66 -3.81
CA HIS A 175 -25.39 -21.65 -3.64
C HIS A 175 -25.20 -22.89 -4.53
N SER A 176 -25.88 -23.98 -4.17
CA SER A 176 -25.97 -25.19 -4.99
C SER A 176 -27.44 -25.62 -5.04
N ASN A 177 -28.06 -25.52 -6.22
CA ASN A 177 -29.48 -25.88 -6.43
C ASN A 177 -30.43 -25.22 -5.40
N GLY A 178 -30.34 -23.89 -5.24
CA GLY A 178 -31.13 -23.13 -4.25
C GLY A 178 -30.63 -23.22 -2.80
N GLN A 179 -29.75 -24.15 -2.43
CA GLN A 179 -29.19 -24.20 -1.08
C GLN A 179 -28.02 -23.22 -0.94
N ILE A 180 -28.15 -22.21 -0.07
CA ILE A 180 -27.10 -21.24 0.21
C ILE A 180 -25.99 -21.92 1.03
N ASN A 181 -24.78 -21.86 0.51
CA ASN A 181 -23.57 -22.42 1.13
C ASN A 181 -22.79 -21.36 1.90
N SER A 182 -22.72 -20.13 1.38
CA SER A 182 -21.99 -19.02 1.97
C SER A 182 -22.50 -17.68 1.44
N VAL A 183 -22.37 -16.63 2.24
CA VAL A 183 -22.67 -15.24 1.88
C VAL A 183 -21.61 -14.33 2.47
N PHE A 184 -21.13 -13.38 1.68
CA PHE A 184 -20.13 -12.41 2.14
C PHE A 184 -20.21 -11.10 1.37
N PRO A 185 -19.80 -9.97 1.97
CA PRO A 185 -19.60 -8.73 1.24
C PRO A 185 -18.54 -8.93 0.15
N SER A 186 -18.83 -8.50 -1.06
CA SER A 186 -17.90 -8.64 -2.19
C SER A 186 -16.69 -7.71 -2.03
N TRP A 187 -15.53 -8.09 -2.57
CA TRP A 187 -14.37 -7.17 -2.64
C TRP A 187 -14.62 -6.00 -3.60
N THR A 188 -15.47 -6.18 -4.60
CA THR A 188 -15.90 -5.13 -5.53
C THR A 188 -17.19 -4.45 -5.03
N GLN A 189 -17.16 -3.92 -3.81
CA GLN A 189 -18.22 -3.03 -3.28
C GLN A 189 -18.60 -1.94 -4.29
N PRO A 190 -19.86 -1.48 -4.35
CA PRO A 190 -20.32 -0.61 -5.43
C PRO A 190 -19.62 0.75 -5.41
N ASN A 191 -19.50 1.36 -6.60
CA ASN A 191 -18.99 2.71 -6.73
C ASN A 191 -20.09 3.72 -6.40
N THR A 192 -20.19 4.10 -5.13
CA THR A 192 -21.26 4.98 -4.60
C THR A 192 -20.79 6.41 -4.34
N GLY A 193 -19.60 6.79 -4.84
CA GLY A 193 -18.98 8.09 -4.54
C GLY A 193 -18.11 8.10 -3.27
N ASN A 194 -17.78 6.92 -2.77
CA ASN A 194 -17.18 6.75 -1.45
C ASN A 194 -15.65 7.08 -1.36
N ASN A 195 -15.24 7.76 -0.28
CA ASN A 195 -13.90 7.74 0.30
C ASN A 195 -13.65 6.39 0.99
N GLY A 196 -13.29 5.37 0.22
CA GLY A 196 -13.08 4.02 0.73
C GLY A 196 -13.37 3.04 -0.38
N LYS A 197 -12.32 2.77 -1.17
CA LYS A 197 -12.45 2.09 -2.45
C LYS A 197 -12.74 0.60 -2.27
N SER A 198 -13.62 0.09 -3.13
CA SER A 198 -13.59 -1.32 -3.52
C SER A 198 -12.29 -1.67 -4.23
N TYR A 199 -11.97 -2.96 -4.29
CA TYR A 199 -10.71 -3.56 -4.77
C TYR A 199 -9.87 -2.68 -5.72
N SER A 200 -8.67 -2.30 -5.28
CA SER A 200 -7.58 -1.86 -6.17
C SER A 200 -6.33 -2.72 -5.93
N HIS A 201 -5.49 -2.91 -6.95
CA HIS A 201 -4.21 -3.61 -6.75
C HIS A 201 -3.32 -2.88 -5.74
N TYR A 202 -3.38 -1.54 -5.70
CA TYR A 202 -2.67 -0.71 -4.73
C TYR A 202 -3.08 -1.03 -3.30
N ASP A 203 -4.37 -1.13 -3.00
CA ASP A 203 -4.87 -1.43 -1.65
C ASP A 203 -4.65 -2.90 -1.27
N SER A 204 -4.57 -3.81 -2.26
CA SER A 204 -4.29 -5.23 -1.99
C SER A 204 -2.83 -5.51 -1.60
N ILE A 205 -1.93 -4.58 -1.91
CA ILE A 205 -0.48 -4.67 -1.64
C ILE A 205 -0.03 -3.66 -0.59
N GLY A 206 -0.69 -2.49 -0.52
CA GLY A 206 -0.45 -1.44 0.45
C GLY A 206 -1.20 -1.61 1.74
N HIS A 207 -0.52 -1.34 2.85
CA HIS A 207 -1.10 -1.38 4.20
C HIS A 207 -1.04 0.02 4.82
N VAL A 208 -1.59 1.00 4.11
CA VAL A 208 -1.53 2.42 4.52
C VAL A 208 -2.40 2.64 5.73
N ILE A 209 -1.79 3.02 6.85
CA ILE A 209 -2.50 3.33 8.07
C ILE A 209 -3.19 4.70 7.91
N SER A 210 -4.49 4.74 8.22
CA SER A 210 -5.34 5.92 8.09
C SER A 210 -6.46 5.89 9.13
N TRP A 211 -7.34 6.90 9.14
CA TRP A 211 -8.51 6.90 10.04
C TRP A 211 -9.44 5.69 9.81
N SER A 212 -9.46 5.16 8.59
CA SER A 212 -10.23 3.96 8.26
C SER A 212 -9.62 2.64 8.77
N THR A 213 -8.45 2.67 9.41
CA THR A 213 -7.80 1.46 9.94
C THR A 213 -8.54 0.92 11.17
N VAL A 214 -8.79 -0.40 11.19
CA VAL A 214 -9.58 -1.06 12.24
C VAL A 214 -8.70 -1.97 13.10
N LYS A 215 -8.87 -1.88 14.42
CA LYS A 215 -8.29 -2.85 15.37
C LYS A 215 -9.40 -3.73 15.93
N PHE A 216 -9.14 -5.04 16.02
CA PHE A 216 -10.05 -5.96 16.68
C PHE A 216 -9.60 -6.09 18.13
N SER A 217 -10.49 -5.78 19.05
CA SER A 217 -10.28 -5.87 20.49
C SER A 217 -11.51 -6.51 21.15
N ARG A 218 -11.30 -7.14 22.30
CA ARG A 218 -12.40 -7.64 23.15
C ARG A 218 -13.20 -6.49 23.79
N ASP A 219 -12.62 -5.30 23.86
CA ASP A 219 -13.35 -4.11 24.28
C ASP A 219 -13.99 -3.44 23.04
N PRO A 220 -15.33 -3.47 22.92
CA PRO A 220 -16.03 -2.87 21.78
C PRO A 220 -15.78 -1.36 21.63
N GLN A 221 -15.42 -0.66 22.71
CA GLN A 221 -15.08 0.76 22.65
C GLN A 221 -13.73 0.99 21.96
N ILE A 222 -12.80 0.04 22.06
CA ILE A 222 -11.48 0.09 21.40
C ILE A 222 -11.58 -0.22 19.89
N ILE A 223 -12.65 -0.88 19.43
CA ILE A 223 -12.84 -1.23 18.01
C ILE A 223 -12.94 0.03 17.12
N ARG A 224 -13.35 1.19 17.69
CA ARG A 224 -13.63 2.43 16.93
C ARG A 224 -12.91 3.69 17.42
N LEU A 225 -12.13 3.65 18.51
CA LEU A 225 -11.46 4.85 18.99
C LEU A 225 -10.15 5.09 18.22
N HIS A 226 -10.29 6.04 17.30
CA HIS A 226 -9.31 6.69 16.41
C HIS A 226 -8.17 7.42 17.10
N GLU A 227 -7.62 6.87 18.16
CA GLU A 227 -6.33 7.33 18.66
C GLU A 227 -5.31 6.28 18.22
N ILE A 228 -4.68 6.52 17.07
CA ILE A 228 -3.28 6.12 16.92
C ILE A 228 -2.61 6.78 18.12
N ASN A 229 -2.51 6.05 19.24
CA ASN A 229 -2.29 6.54 20.59
C ASN A 229 -1.22 7.63 20.60
N THR A 230 -1.65 8.88 20.41
CA THR A 230 -0.78 10.05 20.35
C THR A 230 -0.36 10.46 21.75
N ASP A 231 -1.00 9.89 22.77
CA ASP A 231 -0.76 10.21 24.17
C ASP A 231 0.45 9.46 24.74
N LYS A 232 1.03 8.55 23.97
CA LYS A 232 2.39 8.02 24.15
C LYS A 232 3.39 8.61 23.15
N GLN A 233 3.16 9.81 22.61
CA GLN A 233 4.17 10.45 21.77
C GLN A 233 5.41 10.79 22.58
N LEU A 234 6.56 10.35 22.07
CA LEU A 234 7.88 10.93 22.34
C LEU A 234 7.77 12.46 22.41
N ASP A 235 7.75 13.01 23.62
CA ASP A 235 7.80 14.47 23.80
C ASP A 235 9.14 15.03 23.31
N GLY A 236 9.23 16.35 23.11
CA GLY A 236 10.43 16.99 22.57
C GLY A 236 11.69 16.72 23.40
N TYR A 237 11.56 16.57 24.73
CA TYR A 237 12.69 16.29 25.60
C TYR A 237 13.20 14.85 25.44
N ASN A 238 12.29 13.89 25.43
CA ASN A 238 12.59 12.48 25.20
C ASN A 238 13.16 12.27 23.79
N LEU A 239 12.63 12.98 22.77
CA LEU A 239 13.17 12.91 21.41
C LEU A 239 14.61 13.40 21.37
N LEU A 240 14.92 14.55 21.97
CA LEU A 240 16.30 15.03 22.07
C LEU A 240 17.22 14.06 22.80
N LYS A 241 16.73 13.47 23.90
CA LYS A 241 17.51 12.55 24.72
C LYS A 241 17.89 11.28 23.97
N ILE A 242 17.00 10.74 23.15
CA ILE A 242 17.28 9.52 22.38
C ILE A 242 18.01 9.79 21.07
N THR A 243 18.01 11.03 20.57
CA THR A 243 18.61 11.36 19.26
C THR A 243 20.13 11.47 19.37
N PRO A 244 20.90 10.66 18.62
CA PRO A 244 22.36 10.77 18.58
C PRO A 244 22.86 12.17 18.21
N ARG A 245 23.96 12.58 18.87
CA ARG A 245 24.58 13.91 18.71
C ARG A 245 24.89 14.26 17.25
N LEU A 246 25.37 13.28 16.48
CA LEU A 246 25.73 13.46 15.08
C LEU A 246 24.56 13.92 14.19
N PHE A 247 23.32 13.62 14.60
CA PHE A 247 22.12 14.06 13.91
C PHE A 247 21.73 15.47 14.36
N LEU A 248 21.83 15.76 15.66
CA LEU A 248 21.51 17.06 16.26
C LEU A 248 22.39 18.19 15.73
N GLU A 249 23.67 17.92 15.47
CA GLU A 249 24.67 18.93 15.07
C GLU A 249 24.79 19.12 13.54
N ARG A 250 23.98 18.41 12.76
CA ARG A 250 23.96 18.50 11.30
C ARG A 250 23.71 19.92 10.78
N ASN A 251 24.42 20.32 9.73
CA ASN A 251 24.10 21.53 8.99
C ASN A 251 22.77 21.39 8.22
N ILE A 252 21.89 22.38 8.35
CA ILE A 252 20.56 22.36 7.71
C ILE A 252 20.66 22.87 6.26
N PRO A 253 20.23 22.10 5.25
CA PRO A 253 20.20 22.55 3.86
C PRO A 253 19.19 23.69 3.69
N LYS A 254 19.53 24.71 2.90
CA LYS A 254 18.60 25.82 2.59
C LYS A 254 17.50 25.41 1.62
N LYS A 255 17.85 24.54 0.67
CA LYS A 255 17.00 23.98 -0.37
C LYS A 255 17.40 22.53 -0.61
N ASN A 256 16.55 21.80 -1.30
CA ASN A 256 16.90 20.50 -1.85
C ASN A 256 18.21 20.62 -2.66
N ASN A 257 19.26 19.92 -2.25
CA ASN A 257 20.57 20.08 -2.87
C ASN A 257 21.38 18.79 -2.82
N LEU A 258 21.59 18.20 -4.00
CA LEU A 258 22.47 17.04 -4.20
C LEU A 258 23.90 17.29 -3.69
N GLU A 259 24.42 18.52 -3.82
CA GLU A 259 25.74 18.86 -3.29
C GLU A 259 25.79 18.80 -1.75
N TRP A 260 24.70 19.20 -1.08
CA TRP A 260 24.62 19.09 0.37
C TRP A 260 24.65 17.62 0.80
N GLN A 261 23.91 16.74 0.11
CA GLN A 261 23.93 15.31 0.38
C GLN A 261 25.33 14.71 0.19
N LYS A 262 26.04 15.07 -0.88
CA LYS A 262 27.43 14.63 -1.12
C LYS A 262 28.37 15.09 0.00
N LYS A 263 28.27 16.36 0.41
CA LYS A 263 29.06 16.89 1.53
C LYS A 263 28.73 16.19 2.85
N ARG A 264 27.45 15.89 3.10
CA ARG A 264 27.01 15.18 4.30
C ARG A 264 27.55 13.76 4.33
N LYS A 265 27.57 13.02 3.20
CA LYS A 265 28.16 11.68 3.14
C LYS A 265 29.66 11.71 3.50
N ILE A 266 30.42 12.66 2.95
CA ILE A 266 31.84 12.84 3.31
C ILE A 266 32.03 13.14 4.80
N GLU A 267 31.17 13.99 5.38
CA GLU A 267 31.18 14.28 6.83
C GLU A 267 30.92 13.01 7.66
N LEU A 268 29.91 12.22 7.28
CA LEU A 268 29.57 10.96 7.93
C LEU A 268 30.68 9.92 7.80
N ASP A 269 31.39 9.86 6.67
CA ASP A 269 32.56 8.99 6.49
C ASP A 269 33.63 9.28 7.54
N LEU A 270 33.98 10.55 7.70
CA LEU A 270 35.00 11.00 8.66
C LEU A 270 34.55 10.74 10.11
N LEU A 271 33.28 11.00 10.42
CA LEU A 271 32.73 10.75 11.76
C LEU A 271 32.72 9.25 12.09
N SER A 272 32.34 8.40 11.13
CA SER A 272 32.23 6.95 11.35
C SER A 272 33.56 6.30 11.74
N ILE A 273 34.68 6.79 11.19
CA ILE A 273 36.03 6.33 11.54
C ILE A 273 36.38 6.66 13.01
N ALA A 274 35.87 7.78 13.53
CA ALA A 274 36.17 8.27 14.87
C ALA A 274 35.19 7.77 15.96
N MET A 275 34.12 7.04 15.59
CA MET A 275 33.08 6.59 16.53
C MET A 275 33.53 5.45 17.43
N ASP A 276 33.24 5.60 18.72
CA ASP A 276 33.38 4.53 19.71
C ASP A 276 32.14 3.61 19.76
N ASP A 277 32.20 2.53 20.55
CA ASP A 277 31.11 1.56 20.64
C ASP A 277 29.82 2.14 21.26
N SER A 278 29.93 3.18 22.08
CA SER A 278 28.77 3.85 22.68
C SER A 278 28.02 4.65 21.62
N ASP A 279 28.74 5.40 20.79
CA ASP A 279 28.18 6.15 19.66
C ASP A 279 27.46 5.19 18.70
N ARG A 280 28.13 4.10 18.30
CA ARG A 280 27.56 3.07 17.41
C ARG A 280 26.28 2.48 17.97
N LYS A 281 26.29 2.12 19.25
CA LYS A 281 25.10 1.59 19.93
C LYS A 281 23.97 2.60 19.96
N SER A 282 24.25 3.88 20.24
CA SER A 282 23.23 4.92 20.27
C SER A 282 22.52 5.10 18.92
N ILE A 283 23.27 4.99 17.81
CA ILE A 283 22.73 5.05 16.45
C ILE A 283 21.82 3.85 16.19
N LEU A 284 22.29 2.64 16.49
CA LEU A 284 21.53 1.41 16.30
C LEU A 284 20.25 1.40 17.15
N ASP A 285 20.34 1.78 18.42
CA ASP A 285 19.20 1.90 19.31
C ASP A 285 18.18 2.92 18.78
N TYR A 286 18.63 4.03 18.17
CA TYR A 286 17.75 5.03 17.56
C TYR A 286 17.06 4.51 16.29
N ILE A 287 17.83 3.99 15.31
CA ILE A 287 17.23 3.52 14.04
C ILE A 287 16.42 2.23 14.20
N CYS A 288 16.66 1.48 15.29
CA CYS A 288 15.86 0.32 15.70
C CYS A 288 14.83 0.64 16.80
N ASN A 289 14.54 1.92 17.06
CA ASN A 289 13.49 2.30 18.01
C ASN A 289 12.10 2.18 17.33
N ILE A 290 11.22 1.37 17.93
CA ILE A 290 9.91 1.07 17.33
C ILE A 290 9.01 2.30 17.13
N GLU A 291 9.06 3.27 18.05
CA GLU A 291 8.26 4.50 18.00
C GLU A 291 8.78 5.42 16.88
N ILE A 292 10.11 5.52 16.74
CA ILE A 292 10.76 6.24 15.65
C ILE A 292 10.36 5.63 14.30
N ILE A 293 10.53 4.33 14.13
CA ILE A 293 10.32 3.64 12.84
C ILE A 293 8.87 3.70 12.38
N LYS A 294 7.93 3.49 13.31
CA LYS A 294 6.50 3.50 13.02
C LYS A 294 5.96 4.90 12.90
N CYS A 295 6.22 5.76 13.87
CA CYS A 295 5.45 7.00 14.05
C CYS A 295 6.19 8.27 13.62
N HIS A 296 7.34 8.17 12.95
CA HIS A 296 8.12 9.36 12.55
C HIS A 296 7.30 10.48 11.88
N SER A 297 6.41 10.17 10.92
CA SER A 297 5.62 11.21 10.25
C SER A 297 4.59 11.88 11.14
N GLN A 298 3.94 11.16 12.05
CA GLN A 298 3.04 11.75 13.04
C GLN A 298 3.79 12.56 14.08
N ILE A 299 4.93 12.05 14.54
CA ILE A 299 5.78 12.74 15.50
C ILE A 299 6.18 14.08 14.90
N THR A 300 6.75 14.08 13.69
CA THR A 300 7.10 15.31 12.96
C THR A 300 5.88 16.23 12.80
N ASN A 301 4.74 15.74 12.29
CA ASN A 301 3.54 16.58 12.12
C ASN A 301 3.02 17.17 13.43
N SER A 302 3.10 16.42 14.54
CA SER A 302 2.71 16.87 15.88
C SER A 302 3.58 18.04 16.33
N PHE A 303 4.90 17.95 16.17
CA PHE A 303 5.83 19.05 16.50
C PHE A 303 5.57 20.31 15.67
N TYR A 304 5.33 20.18 14.36
CA TYR A 304 4.99 21.34 13.53
C TYR A 304 3.69 22.02 13.96
N ASN A 305 2.70 21.26 14.45
CA ASN A 305 1.40 21.82 14.82
C ASN A 305 1.33 22.30 16.28
N LYS A 306 2.02 21.65 17.21
CA LYS A 306 1.93 21.94 18.65
C LYS A 306 3.13 22.74 19.18
N GLU A 307 4.30 22.60 18.57
CA GLU A 307 5.57 23.09 19.12
C GLU A 307 6.42 23.83 18.07
N SER A 308 5.77 24.49 17.10
CA SER A 308 6.45 25.16 15.98
C SER A 308 7.50 26.18 16.42
N PHE A 309 7.34 26.80 17.60
CA PHE A 309 8.30 27.75 18.16
C PHE A 309 9.67 27.11 18.49
N LEU A 310 9.73 25.81 18.77
CA LEU A 310 10.99 25.10 19.03
C LEU A 310 11.83 24.91 17.76
N LEU A 311 11.21 25.01 16.58
CA LEU A 311 11.88 24.81 15.29
C LEU A 311 12.88 25.92 14.94
N HIS A 312 12.89 27.03 15.70
CA HIS A 312 13.92 28.05 15.61
C HIS A 312 15.29 27.56 16.12
N SER A 313 15.33 26.52 16.96
CA SER A 313 16.56 25.87 17.39
C SER A 313 16.99 24.83 16.36
N SER A 314 18.22 24.93 15.85
CA SER A 314 18.77 23.95 14.90
C SER A 314 18.83 22.54 15.46
N ILE A 315 19.07 22.41 16.77
CA ILE A 315 19.12 21.12 17.47
C ILE A 315 17.75 20.46 17.46
N TYR A 316 16.70 21.20 17.83
CA TYR A 316 15.32 20.69 17.81
C TYR A 316 14.86 20.41 16.39
N PHE A 317 15.14 21.32 15.46
CA PHE A 317 14.84 21.13 14.05
C PHE A 317 15.45 19.81 13.54
N ASN A 318 16.73 19.57 13.80
CA ASN A 318 17.40 18.34 13.39
C ASN A 318 16.85 17.09 14.06
N ALA A 319 16.44 17.16 15.33
CA ALA A 319 15.84 16.04 16.05
C ALA A 319 14.54 15.59 15.39
N ILE A 320 13.69 16.52 14.94
CA ILE A 320 12.41 16.20 14.32
C ILE A 320 12.52 15.80 12.83
N GLN A 321 13.68 15.97 12.18
CA GLN A 321 13.97 15.42 10.85
C GLN A 321 14.28 13.92 10.92
N ILE A 322 13.36 13.16 11.53
CA ILE A 322 13.54 11.76 11.88
C ILE A 322 13.87 10.89 10.66
N HIS A 323 13.20 11.13 9.53
CA HIS A 323 13.46 10.39 8.29
C HIS A 323 14.91 10.58 7.80
N GLN A 324 15.47 11.80 7.90
CA GLN A 324 16.88 12.05 7.57
C GLN A 324 17.81 11.40 8.60
N ASN A 325 17.43 11.39 9.89
CA ASN A 325 18.22 10.72 10.93
C ASN A 325 18.31 9.21 10.70
N ILE A 326 17.23 8.57 10.25
CA ILE A 326 17.23 7.15 9.85
C ILE A 326 18.17 6.94 8.66
N CYS A 327 18.11 7.78 7.63
CA CYS A 327 19.01 7.69 6.47
C CYS A 327 20.49 7.87 6.83
N ASP A 328 20.82 8.91 7.62
CA ASP A 328 22.19 9.12 8.12
C ASP A 328 22.66 7.91 8.93
N GLY A 329 21.80 7.36 9.80
CA GLY A 329 22.11 6.20 10.63
C GLY A 329 22.34 4.91 9.83
N LEU A 330 21.53 4.66 8.79
CA LEU A 330 21.72 3.53 7.86
C LEU A 330 23.06 3.62 7.14
N TYR A 331 23.40 4.81 6.64
CA TYR A 331 24.68 5.06 5.95
C TYR A 331 25.87 4.81 6.88
N VAL A 332 25.85 5.40 8.08
CA VAL A 332 26.90 5.20 9.10
C VAL A 332 27.03 3.73 9.50
N THR A 333 25.90 3.04 9.71
CA THR A 333 25.91 1.62 10.08
C THR A 333 26.53 0.76 8.98
N SER A 334 26.20 1.02 7.71
CA SER A 334 26.81 0.35 6.56
C SER A 334 28.33 0.54 6.48
N LEU A 335 28.81 1.75 6.73
CA LEU A 335 30.25 2.03 6.78
C LEU A 335 30.96 1.28 7.91
N ILE A 336 30.35 1.28 9.11
CA ILE A 336 30.90 0.55 10.27
C ILE A 336 31.02 -0.93 9.95
N ASP A 337 30.00 -1.52 9.36
CA ASP A 337 30.00 -2.93 8.96
C ASP A 337 31.09 -3.21 7.92
N ASN A 338 31.25 -2.35 6.91
CA ASN A 338 32.29 -2.53 5.90
C ASN A 338 33.72 -2.37 6.44
N ILE A 339 33.92 -1.48 7.42
CA ILE A 339 35.24 -1.28 8.06
C ILE A 339 35.58 -2.45 9.00
N ASN A 340 34.61 -2.94 9.76
CA ASN A 340 34.84 -3.88 10.86
C ASN A 340 34.37 -5.31 10.56
N SER A 341 33.79 -5.55 9.38
CA SER A 341 33.15 -6.81 8.98
C SER A 341 32.10 -7.30 9.99
N THR A 342 31.22 -6.37 10.42
CA THR A 342 30.09 -6.64 11.35
C THR A 342 28.77 -6.79 10.59
N ASN A 343 27.65 -7.07 11.28
CA ASN A 343 26.34 -7.33 10.64
C ASN A 343 25.22 -6.41 11.17
N TYR A 344 25.56 -5.23 11.69
CA TYR A 344 24.60 -4.34 12.33
C TYR A 344 23.58 -3.77 11.34
N LEU A 345 23.98 -3.53 10.09
CA LEU A 345 23.13 -3.09 9.00
C LEU A 345 22.06 -4.15 8.71
N ASN A 346 22.46 -5.42 8.63
CA ASN A 346 21.54 -6.53 8.37
C ASN A 346 20.46 -6.63 9.45
N ASP A 347 20.84 -6.52 10.72
CA ASP A 347 19.90 -6.48 11.85
C ASP A 347 18.96 -5.27 11.76
N ALA A 348 19.49 -4.09 11.45
CA ALA A 348 18.71 -2.85 11.33
C ALA A 348 17.73 -2.90 10.13
N VAL A 349 18.18 -3.38 8.97
CA VAL A 349 17.37 -3.53 7.75
C VAL A 349 16.26 -4.55 7.96
N GLU A 350 16.55 -5.67 8.60
CA GLU A 350 15.53 -6.66 8.98
C GLU A 350 14.48 -6.05 9.90
N TYR A 351 14.91 -5.32 10.93
CA TYR A 351 14.00 -4.68 11.87
C TYR A 351 13.15 -3.59 11.20
N LEU A 352 13.76 -2.73 10.38
CA LEU A 352 13.09 -1.67 9.65
C LEU A 352 12.04 -2.23 8.68
N LEU A 353 12.43 -3.14 7.77
CA LEU A 353 11.54 -3.64 6.73
C LEU A 353 10.38 -4.50 7.27
N LYS A 354 10.55 -5.13 8.44
CA LYS A 354 9.47 -5.88 9.11
C LYS A 354 8.49 -4.99 9.88
N ASN A 355 8.94 -3.86 10.42
CA ASN A 355 8.15 -3.06 11.36
C ASN A 355 7.64 -1.72 10.83
N MET A 356 8.26 -1.17 9.77
CA MET A 356 7.78 0.05 9.14
C MET A 356 6.35 -0.11 8.62
N VAL A 357 5.60 0.98 8.73
CA VAL A 357 4.27 1.15 8.14
C VAL A 357 4.25 2.45 7.35
N SER A 358 3.35 2.56 6.38
CA SER A 358 3.15 3.79 5.60
C SER A 358 1.92 4.53 6.11
N PHE A 359 2.03 5.86 6.21
CA PHE A 359 0.94 6.79 6.42
C PHE A 359 0.66 7.59 5.14
N VAL A 360 -0.44 8.33 5.14
CA VAL A 360 -0.78 9.24 4.04
C VAL A 360 0.11 10.48 4.04
N GLY A 361 0.16 11.20 2.91
CA GLY A 361 0.93 12.43 2.77
C GLY A 361 2.42 12.18 2.51
N ILE A 362 3.27 13.09 3.01
CA ILE A 362 4.72 13.12 2.71
C ILE A 362 5.50 11.90 3.22
N ASP A 363 4.89 11.13 4.13
CA ASP A 363 5.44 9.86 4.63
C ASP A 363 5.81 8.90 3.49
N SER A 364 5.00 8.85 2.42
CA SER A 364 5.28 8.04 1.23
C SER A 364 6.65 8.33 0.60
N TRP A 365 6.97 9.61 0.38
CA TRP A 365 8.27 10.02 -0.17
C TRP A 365 9.41 9.81 0.84
N CYS A 366 9.15 10.05 2.14
CA CYS A 366 10.12 9.77 3.20
C CYS A 366 10.47 8.28 3.28
N LYS A 367 9.48 7.39 3.18
CA LYS A 367 9.68 5.92 3.12
C LYS A 367 10.44 5.49 1.88
N ARG A 368 10.08 6.03 0.71
CA ARG A 368 10.80 5.78 -0.54
C ARG A 368 12.29 6.12 -0.41
N LYS A 369 12.62 7.27 0.20
CA LYS A 369 13.99 7.65 0.51
C LYS A 369 14.68 6.68 1.47
N ILE A 370 14.05 6.32 2.59
CA ILE A 370 14.62 5.37 3.55
C ILE A 370 14.94 4.03 2.86
N ILE A 371 14.02 3.52 2.04
CA ILE A 371 14.21 2.26 1.33
C ILE A 371 15.30 2.37 0.26
N HIS A 372 15.42 3.49 -0.42
CA HIS A 372 16.52 3.73 -1.35
C HIS A 372 17.88 3.67 -0.64
N GLU A 373 18.02 4.28 0.54
CA GLU A 373 19.26 4.17 1.32
C GLU A 373 19.50 2.75 1.85
N ILE A 374 18.45 1.99 2.21
CA ILE A 374 18.57 0.56 2.54
C ILE A 374 19.16 -0.22 1.36
N ILE A 375 18.62 -0.03 0.16
CA ILE A 375 19.09 -0.75 -1.04
C ILE A 375 20.55 -0.41 -1.34
N ASN A 376 20.91 0.87 -1.35
CA ASN A 376 22.29 1.30 -1.59
C ASN A 376 23.26 0.75 -0.53
N ALA A 377 22.86 0.78 0.73
CA ALA A 377 23.67 0.24 1.82
C ALA A 377 23.89 -1.28 1.69
N CYS A 378 22.86 -2.01 1.24
CA CYS A 378 22.94 -3.45 1.00
C CYS A 378 23.80 -3.80 -0.23
N LEU A 379 23.69 -3.02 -1.32
CA LEU A 379 24.51 -3.20 -2.55
C LEU A 379 26.00 -3.02 -2.28
N LEU A 380 26.36 -2.13 -1.35
CA LEU A 380 27.74 -1.84 -0.98
C LEU A 380 28.24 -2.64 0.22
N HIS A 381 27.43 -3.56 0.75
CA HIS A 381 27.78 -4.31 1.94
C HIS A 381 28.82 -5.41 1.65
N HIS A 382 29.76 -5.64 2.56
CA HIS A 382 30.81 -6.64 2.41
C HIS A 382 30.30 -8.10 2.46
N ASP A 383 29.18 -8.37 3.15
CA ASP A 383 28.55 -9.70 3.16
C ASP A 383 27.61 -9.85 1.96
N ILE A 384 27.94 -10.82 1.11
CA ILE A 384 27.26 -11.15 -0.13
C ILE A 384 25.82 -11.65 0.06
N ASN A 385 25.52 -12.25 1.22
CA ASN A 385 24.19 -12.77 1.50
C ASN A 385 23.17 -11.67 1.84
N THR A 386 23.64 -10.43 2.05
CA THR A 386 22.84 -9.26 2.36
C THR A 386 21.76 -8.99 1.31
N LEU A 387 22.09 -9.14 0.01
CA LEU A 387 21.13 -8.95 -1.07
C LEU A 387 20.04 -10.02 -1.09
N VAL A 388 20.37 -11.27 -0.76
CA VAL A 388 19.38 -12.34 -0.60
C VAL A 388 18.47 -12.06 0.58
N GLN A 389 19.00 -11.56 1.71
CA GLN A 389 18.18 -11.14 2.84
C GLN A 389 17.26 -9.97 2.45
N LEU A 390 17.78 -8.97 1.74
CA LEU A 390 17.02 -7.82 1.25
C LEU A 390 15.83 -8.25 0.37
N ILE A 391 16.05 -9.13 -0.62
CA ILE A 391 14.98 -9.64 -1.50
C ILE A 391 13.88 -10.33 -0.69
N ASN A 392 14.27 -11.19 0.26
CA ASN A 392 13.32 -11.86 1.15
C ASN A 392 12.51 -10.84 1.96
N LEU A 393 13.16 -9.83 2.55
CA LEU A 393 12.51 -8.80 3.34
C LEU A 393 11.57 -7.91 2.51
N ILE A 394 11.97 -7.48 1.31
CA ILE A 394 11.12 -6.70 0.40
C ILE A 394 9.86 -7.48 0.04
N SER A 395 9.97 -8.80 -0.18
CA SER A 395 8.84 -9.64 -0.59
C SER A 395 7.71 -9.72 0.45
N GLU A 396 8.04 -9.50 1.72
CA GLU A 396 7.12 -9.59 2.86
C GLU A 396 6.83 -8.23 3.53
N SER A 397 7.62 -7.20 3.22
CA SER A 397 7.55 -5.91 3.91
C SER A 397 6.16 -5.26 3.79
N PRO A 398 5.63 -4.69 4.89
CA PRO A 398 4.37 -3.94 4.84
C PRO A 398 4.43 -2.68 3.96
N VAL A 399 5.63 -2.12 3.77
CA VAL A 399 5.86 -0.88 3.00
C VAL A 399 6.32 -1.13 1.55
N ARG A 400 6.35 -2.38 1.08
CA ARG A 400 6.82 -2.71 -0.28
C ARG A 400 6.07 -2.00 -1.40
N ARG A 401 4.81 -1.61 -1.16
CA ARG A 401 4.04 -0.76 -2.08
C ARG A 401 4.79 0.51 -2.45
N GLU A 402 5.40 1.22 -1.50
CA GLU A 402 6.05 2.51 -1.75
C GLU A 402 7.28 2.37 -2.67
N ILE A 403 7.88 1.17 -2.68
CA ILE A 403 8.97 0.79 -3.59
C ILE A 403 8.43 0.61 -5.01
N PHE A 404 7.31 -0.10 -5.14
CA PHE A 404 6.75 -0.51 -6.42
C PHE A 404 5.96 0.58 -7.15
N ILE A 405 5.56 1.66 -6.47
CA ILE A 405 4.90 2.82 -7.10
C ILE A 405 5.95 3.70 -7.77
N ASP A 406 6.06 3.65 -9.09
CA ASP A 406 6.93 4.60 -9.79
C ASP A 406 6.28 5.98 -9.89
N PHE A 407 7.07 7.02 -9.66
CA PHE A 407 6.68 8.40 -9.93
C PHE A 407 7.38 8.89 -11.19
N ASN A 408 6.61 9.28 -12.21
CA ASN A 408 7.19 9.69 -13.47
C ASN A 408 7.58 11.17 -13.48
N LEU A 409 8.85 11.47 -13.20
CA LEU A 409 9.38 12.83 -13.25
C LEU A 409 9.27 13.46 -14.65
N ASP A 410 9.29 12.66 -15.72
CA ASP A 410 9.08 13.13 -17.10
C ASP A 410 7.75 13.90 -17.25
N SER A 411 6.69 13.42 -16.60
CA SER A 411 5.36 14.01 -16.71
C SER A 411 5.32 15.39 -16.07
N ILE A 412 6.00 15.58 -14.92
CA ILE A 412 6.15 16.89 -14.28
C ILE A 412 6.87 17.86 -15.21
N VAL A 413 8.00 17.41 -15.78
CA VAL A 413 8.81 18.24 -16.66
C VAL A 413 8.02 18.64 -17.91
N LYS A 414 7.31 17.72 -18.54
CA LYS A 414 6.42 18.00 -19.68
C LYS A 414 5.28 18.97 -19.29
N LYS A 415 4.66 18.80 -18.12
CA LYS A 415 3.62 19.71 -17.61
C LYS A 415 4.12 21.15 -17.41
N SER A 416 5.41 21.33 -17.14
CA SER A 416 6.02 22.65 -16.93
C SER A 416 6.22 23.48 -18.22
N ILE A 417 6.07 22.86 -19.39
CA ILE A 417 6.23 23.54 -20.70
C ILE A 417 5.16 24.61 -20.86
N ASN A 418 5.57 25.87 -20.99
CA ASN A 418 4.66 26.98 -21.29
C ASN A 418 4.13 26.87 -22.71
N VAL A 419 2.91 27.29 -22.99
CA VAL A 419 2.33 27.32 -24.34
C VAL A 419 1.87 28.74 -24.68
N PRO A 420 1.92 29.15 -25.97
CA PRO A 420 2.33 28.38 -27.14
C PRO A 420 3.84 28.17 -27.27
N GLN A 421 4.25 27.12 -28.00
CA GLN A 421 5.63 26.85 -28.41
C GLN A 421 5.71 26.75 -29.93
N ILE A 422 6.60 27.56 -30.51
CA ILE A 422 6.83 27.60 -31.97
C ILE A 422 7.77 26.46 -32.40
N GLU A 423 8.66 26.03 -31.51
CA GLU A 423 9.56 24.90 -31.71
C GLU A 423 9.12 23.73 -30.84
N MET A 424 9.36 22.50 -31.32
CA MET A 424 9.07 21.27 -30.56
C MET A 424 9.99 21.16 -29.34
N PRO A 425 9.47 21.24 -28.10
CA PRO A 425 10.25 21.02 -26.89
C PRO A 425 10.87 19.62 -26.89
N PHE A 426 12.15 19.53 -26.53
CA PHE A 426 12.87 18.27 -26.48
C PHE A 426 12.21 17.25 -25.55
N GLU A 427 11.65 17.74 -24.45
CA GLU A 427 10.92 16.98 -23.42
C GLU A 427 9.72 16.22 -23.99
N LEU A 428 9.11 16.70 -25.09
CA LEU A 428 7.97 16.05 -25.76
C LEU A 428 8.38 15.07 -26.85
N THR A 429 9.67 15.03 -27.20
CA THR A 429 10.24 14.02 -28.11
C THR A 429 10.83 12.82 -27.36
N THR A 430 11.07 12.97 -26.06
CA THR A 430 11.65 11.95 -25.20
C THR A 430 10.58 11.20 -24.39
N VAL A 431 10.58 9.87 -24.49
CA VAL A 431 9.68 9.00 -23.71
C VAL A 431 10.15 8.89 -22.26
N TYR A 432 11.47 8.88 -22.05
CA TYR A 432 12.10 8.80 -20.75
C TYR A 432 13.33 9.70 -20.70
N GLY A 433 13.34 10.65 -19.77
CA GLY A 433 14.45 11.55 -19.51
C GLY A 433 15.42 10.95 -18.51
N LEU A 434 16.66 10.68 -18.94
CA LEU A 434 17.73 10.31 -18.02
C LEU A 434 18.23 11.57 -17.28
N ASN A 435 18.37 11.46 -15.96
CA ASN A 435 19.07 12.43 -15.09
C ASN A 435 18.40 13.79 -14.90
N TYR A 436 17.13 13.80 -14.49
CA TYR A 436 16.52 15.02 -13.98
C TYR A 436 17.21 15.47 -12.68
N ASN A 437 17.69 16.71 -12.66
CA ASN A 437 18.31 17.33 -11.50
C ASN A 437 17.69 18.72 -11.29
N PHE A 438 16.51 18.74 -10.67
CA PHE A 438 15.81 19.97 -10.32
C PHE A 438 15.28 19.91 -8.88
N ASP A 439 15.11 21.09 -8.28
CA ASP A 439 14.60 21.21 -6.91
C ASP A 439 13.13 20.77 -6.87
N LEU A 440 12.83 19.69 -6.13
CA LEU A 440 11.45 19.26 -5.88
C LEU A 440 10.71 20.29 -5.01
N LYS A 441 9.47 20.61 -5.40
CA LYS A 441 8.63 21.63 -4.76
C LYS A 441 7.29 21.03 -4.27
N PRO A 442 6.57 21.71 -3.36
CA PRO A 442 5.26 21.27 -2.90
C PRO A 442 4.26 20.97 -4.03
N GLU A 443 4.33 21.69 -5.15
CA GLU A 443 3.43 21.48 -6.29
C GLU A 443 3.70 20.14 -6.99
N HIS A 444 4.96 19.69 -7.03
CA HIS A 444 5.31 18.36 -7.55
C HIS A 444 4.78 17.26 -6.65
N PHE A 445 4.79 17.48 -5.33
CA PHE A 445 4.20 16.55 -4.36
C PHE A 445 2.67 16.51 -4.47
N CYS A 446 2.03 17.67 -4.64
CA CYS A 446 0.59 17.75 -4.93
C CYS A 446 0.23 16.92 -6.16
N GLU A 447 1.00 17.03 -7.25
CA GLU A 447 0.74 16.22 -8.44
C GLU A 447 0.95 14.72 -8.23
N PHE A 448 2.00 14.34 -7.50
CA PHE A 448 2.17 12.95 -7.10
C PHE A 448 0.94 12.42 -6.37
N ILE A 449 0.39 13.17 -5.40
CA ILE A 449 -0.78 12.74 -4.64
C ILE A 449 -2.02 12.66 -5.53
N LYS A 450 -2.28 13.67 -6.38
CA LYS A 450 -3.43 13.70 -7.31
C LYS A 450 -3.43 12.50 -8.25
N GLU A 451 -2.26 12.18 -8.81
CA GLU A 451 -2.05 11.02 -9.70
C GLU A 451 -1.98 9.70 -8.94
N ASN A 452 -1.81 9.72 -7.61
CA ASN A 452 -1.83 8.53 -6.76
C ASN A 452 -3.15 8.28 -6.02
N LEU A 453 -4.13 9.18 -6.17
CA LEU A 453 -5.51 8.87 -5.83
C LEU A 453 -5.95 7.69 -6.68
N GLY A 454 -6.44 6.63 -6.05
CA GLY A 454 -6.91 5.46 -6.80
C GLY A 454 -8.07 5.78 -7.77
N GLU A 455 -8.43 4.77 -8.53
CA GLU A 455 -9.14 4.78 -9.81
C GLU A 455 -10.51 5.48 -9.78
N THR A 456 -11.29 5.29 -8.70
CA THR A 456 -12.60 5.96 -8.56
C THR A 456 -12.51 7.49 -8.60
N TYR A 457 -11.39 8.08 -8.15
CA TYR A 457 -11.23 9.52 -8.17
C TYR A 457 -10.92 10.01 -9.57
N SER A 458 -10.08 9.31 -10.33
CA SER A 458 -9.83 9.63 -11.74
C SER A 458 -11.05 9.40 -12.63
N LEU A 459 -11.99 8.54 -12.22
CA LEU A 459 -13.26 8.35 -12.91
C LEU A 459 -14.20 9.55 -12.75
N HIS A 460 -14.33 10.07 -11.52
CA HIS A 460 -15.37 11.02 -11.13
C HIS A 460 -14.93 12.47 -10.98
N PHE A 461 -13.64 12.71 -10.73
CA PHE A 461 -13.10 14.04 -10.48
C PHE A 461 -12.10 14.42 -11.56
N ASN A 462 -12.28 15.61 -12.13
CA ASN A 462 -11.30 16.24 -13.00
C ASN A 462 -10.08 16.72 -12.19
N ASP A 463 -9.07 17.22 -12.89
CA ASP A 463 -7.81 17.58 -12.28
C ASP A 463 -7.93 18.66 -11.19
N LEU A 464 -8.72 19.71 -11.46
CA LEU A 464 -8.99 20.80 -10.51
C LEU A 464 -9.75 20.30 -9.27
N GLN A 465 -10.70 19.39 -9.43
CA GLN A 465 -11.43 18.79 -8.30
C GLN A 465 -10.50 17.93 -7.44
N ARG A 466 -9.60 17.15 -8.05
CA ARG A 466 -8.60 16.36 -7.29
C ARG A 466 -7.62 17.26 -6.53
N GLU A 467 -7.25 18.40 -7.10
CA GLU A 467 -6.43 19.41 -6.41
C GLU A 467 -7.16 19.99 -5.19
N LYS A 468 -8.45 20.32 -5.31
CA LYS A 468 -9.26 20.75 -4.16
C LYS A 468 -9.32 19.70 -3.06
N ILE A 469 -9.44 18.42 -3.41
CA ILE A 469 -9.41 17.31 -2.44
C ILE A 469 -8.06 17.27 -1.71
N TYR A 470 -6.95 17.43 -2.42
CA TYR A 470 -5.62 17.51 -1.80
C TYR A 470 -5.50 18.72 -0.87
N ASN A 471 -5.96 19.89 -1.30
CA ASN A 471 -5.89 21.11 -0.49
C ASN A 471 -6.71 20.96 0.81
N GLY A 472 -7.91 20.39 0.74
CA GLY A 472 -8.71 20.08 1.93
C GLY A 472 -8.00 19.11 2.88
N PHE A 473 -7.32 18.08 2.35
CA PHE A 473 -6.47 17.21 3.17
C PHE A 473 -5.32 17.98 3.83
N SER A 474 -4.59 18.79 3.07
CA SER A 474 -3.46 19.60 3.56
C SER A 474 -3.89 20.55 4.68
N GLU A 475 -5.05 21.20 4.54
CA GLU A 475 -5.62 22.08 5.56
C GLU A 475 -5.99 21.29 6.83
N SER A 476 -6.62 20.12 6.67
CA SER A 476 -6.98 19.24 7.80
C SER A 476 -5.78 18.64 8.54
N ALA A 477 -4.62 18.53 7.87
CA ALA A 477 -3.39 18.00 8.46
C ALA A 477 -2.72 18.96 9.45
N GLY A 478 -3.15 20.23 9.47
CA GLY A 478 -2.75 21.24 10.44
C GLY A 478 -2.16 22.50 9.79
N ALA A 479 -2.22 23.62 10.51
CA ALA A 479 -1.87 24.95 9.99
C ALA A 479 -0.42 25.05 9.47
N ASN A 480 0.49 24.23 10.00
CA ASN A 480 1.91 24.25 9.63
C ASN A 480 2.31 23.09 8.69
N TYR A 481 1.35 22.34 8.13
CA TYR A 481 1.64 21.22 7.24
C TYR A 481 2.44 21.64 6.00
N GLY A 482 2.11 22.79 5.40
CA GLY A 482 2.85 23.32 4.25
C GLY A 482 4.32 23.63 4.57
N LEU A 483 4.61 24.12 5.77
CA LEU A 483 5.99 24.35 6.24
C LEU A 483 6.72 23.02 6.44
N MET A 484 6.07 22.04 7.09
CA MET A 484 6.61 20.69 7.26
C MET A 484 6.97 20.05 5.91
N LEU A 485 6.08 20.18 4.92
CA LEU A 485 6.30 19.68 3.57
C LEU A 485 7.53 20.33 2.93
N CYS A 486 7.63 21.67 2.98
CA CYS A 486 8.79 22.40 2.46
C CYS A 486 10.09 21.95 3.13
N ASP A 487 10.09 21.73 4.44
CA ASP A 487 11.27 21.31 5.19
C ASP A 487 11.69 19.88 4.87
N ALA A 488 10.74 18.94 4.76
CA ALA A 488 11.01 17.57 4.33
C ALA A 488 11.61 17.52 2.91
N LEU A 489 11.09 18.35 1.99
CA LEU A 489 11.57 18.42 0.61
C LEU A 489 13.03 18.90 0.49
N LYS A 490 13.56 19.63 1.48
CA LYS A 490 14.99 20.00 1.49
C LYS A 490 15.94 18.81 1.52
N TYR A 491 15.43 17.64 1.92
CA TYR A 491 16.20 16.42 2.06
C TYR A 491 15.89 15.37 0.99
N ILE A 492 14.95 15.61 0.07
CA ILE A 492 14.48 14.63 -0.91
C ILE A 492 14.90 15.07 -2.31
N THR A 493 15.87 14.42 -2.95
CA THR A 493 16.32 14.69 -4.33
C THR A 493 15.55 13.86 -5.36
N THR A 494 15.72 14.21 -6.65
CA THR A 494 15.17 13.44 -7.79
C THR A 494 15.71 12.02 -7.88
N ASP A 495 16.93 11.76 -7.37
CA ASP A 495 17.56 10.43 -7.31
C ASP A 495 16.72 9.39 -6.53
N TYR A 496 15.84 9.82 -5.61
CA TYR A 496 14.98 8.89 -4.88
C TYR A 496 13.78 8.38 -5.70
N PHE A 497 13.61 8.88 -6.92
CA PHE A 497 12.52 8.51 -7.83
C PHE A 497 12.97 7.69 -9.04
N TYR A 498 14.15 7.06 -8.96
CA TYR A 498 14.53 6.03 -9.93
C TYR A 498 13.46 4.92 -10.00
N LEU A 499 13.34 4.34 -11.20
CA LEU A 499 12.38 3.29 -11.48
C LEU A 499 12.80 2.02 -10.74
N PHE A 500 11.84 1.35 -10.10
CA PHE A 500 12.16 0.12 -9.35
C PHE A 500 12.83 -0.94 -10.23
N GLN A 501 12.44 -1.04 -11.52
CA GLN A 501 13.07 -1.95 -12.47
C GLN A 501 14.59 -1.77 -12.55
N GLN A 502 15.09 -0.53 -12.66
CA GLN A 502 16.54 -0.26 -12.77
C GLN A 502 17.29 -0.68 -11.51
N VAL A 503 16.76 -0.31 -10.35
CA VAL A 503 17.36 -0.65 -9.06
C VAL A 503 17.33 -2.16 -8.81
N PHE A 504 16.26 -2.83 -9.23
CA PHE A 504 16.13 -4.28 -9.07
C PHE A 504 17.07 -5.05 -10.00
N SER A 505 17.29 -4.55 -11.22
CA SER A 505 18.31 -5.06 -12.14
C SER A 505 19.69 -5.07 -11.48
N GLU A 506 20.08 -3.93 -10.88
CA GLU A 506 21.34 -3.79 -10.15
C GLU A 506 21.44 -4.76 -8.97
N ILE A 507 20.35 -4.98 -8.23
CA ILE A 507 20.30 -5.99 -7.16
C ILE A 507 20.57 -7.39 -7.73
N LEU A 508 19.96 -7.78 -8.85
CA LEU A 508 20.13 -9.10 -9.44
C LEU A 508 21.52 -9.31 -10.04
N ASP A 509 22.10 -8.27 -10.65
CA ASP A 509 23.44 -8.31 -11.25
C ASP A 509 24.54 -8.50 -10.21
N ASN A 510 24.37 -7.90 -9.02
CA ASN A 510 25.30 -8.04 -7.90
C ASN A 510 25.01 -9.24 -6.99
N LEU A 511 23.98 -10.05 -7.30
CA LEU A 511 23.63 -11.19 -6.47
C LEU A 511 24.51 -12.39 -6.80
N GLU A 512 25.38 -12.78 -5.87
CA GLU A 512 26.12 -14.03 -5.96
C GLU A 512 25.46 -15.12 -5.11
N LEU A 513 25.47 -16.34 -5.65
CA LEU A 513 24.87 -17.51 -5.01
C LEU A 513 25.95 -18.33 -4.32
N SER A 514 25.86 -18.45 -3.01
CA SER A 514 26.62 -19.36 -2.16
C SER A 514 25.87 -20.69 -1.97
N GLU A 515 26.59 -21.74 -1.56
CA GLU A 515 25.98 -23.06 -1.30
C GLU A 515 24.96 -23.04 -0.15
N ASP A 516 25.04 -22.06 0.74
CA ASP A 516 24.18 -21.91 1.93
C ASP A 516 22.84 -21.22 1.66
N ILE A 517 22.64 -20.68 0.45
CA ILE A 517 21.40 -19.97 0.10
C ILE A 517 20.24 -20.95 -0.10
N ASP A 518 19.14 -20.71 0.61
CA ASP A 518 17.86 -21.39 0.39
C ASP A 518 17.22 -20.89 -0.93
N VAL A 519 17.59 -21.54 -2.02
CA VAL A 519 17.11 -21.27 -3.38
C VAL A 519 15.57 -21.35 -3.46
N HIS A 520 14.94 -22.24 -2.70
CA HIS A 520 13.49 -22.38 -2.72
C HIS A 520 12.81 -21.16 -2.09
N LYS A 521 13.35 -20.66 -0.98
CA LYS A 521 12.88 -19.41 -0.36
C LYS A 521 13.08 -18.22 -1.29
N LEU A 522 14.24 -18.13 -1.95
CA LEU A 522 14.53 -17.08 -2.92
C LEU A 522 13.58 -17.10 -4.13
N ASP A 523 13.29 -18.27 -4.69
CA ASP A 523 12.30 -18.46 -5.77
C ASP A 523 10.92 -17.92 -5.37
N ILE A 524 10.45 -18.26 -4.16
CA ILE A 524 9.17 -17.76 -3.62
C ILE A 524 9.18 -16.24 -3.45
N ALA A 525 10.27 -15.68 -2.90
CA ALA A 525 10.41 -14.24 -2.66
C ALA A 525 10.38 -13.45 -3.98
N LEU A 526 11.18 -13.87 -4.96
CA LEU A 526 11.21 -13.30 -6.30
C LEU A 526 9.85 -13.40 -6.99
N ALA A 527 9.18 -14.55 -6.92
CA ALA A 527 7.86 -14.72 -7.51
C ALA A 527 6.82 -13.78 -6.88
N SER A 528 6.92 -13.53 -5.57
CA SER A 528 6.07 -12.56 -4.87
C SER A 528 6.34 -11.12 -5.33
N ILE A 529 7.61 -10.73 -5.49
CA ILE A 529 8.00 -9.41 -6.00
C ILE A 529 7.50 -9.20 -7.43
N VAL A 530 7.73 -10.16 -8.33
CA VAL A 530 7.25 -10.10 -9.72
C VAL A 530 5.74 -9.92 -9.77
N ARG A 531 4.99 -10.74 -9.00
CA ARG A 531 3.54 -10.64 -8.94
C ARG A 531 3.08 -9.25 -8.47
N ASP A 532 3.62 -8.76 -7.36
CA ASP A 532 3.15 -7.52 -6.73
C ASP A 532 3.57 -6.28 -7.54
N TYR A 533 4.80 -6.23 -8.04
CA TYR A 533 5.27 -5.13 -8.90
C TYR A 533 4.45 -5.06 -10.19
N CYS A 534 4.31 -6.16 -10.93
CA CYS A 534 3.52 -6.16 -12.16
C CYS A 534 2.07 -5.70 -11.92
N ARG A 535 1.41 -6.17 -10.85
CA ARG A 535 0.03 -5.76 -10.52
C ARG A 535 -0.07 -4.27 -10.19
N ILE A 536 0.90 -3.69 -9.49
CA ILE A 536 0.93 -2.23 -9.25
C ILE A 536 1.09 -1.47 -10.56
N GLN A 537 1.96 -1.93 -11.45
CA GLN A 537 2.18 -1.27 -12.73
C GLN A 537 1.00 -1.40 -13.70
N PHE A 538 0.27 -2.52 -13.64
CA PHE A 538 -1.00 -2.70 -14.36
C PHE A 538 -2.05 -1.69 -13.88
N ALA A 539 -2.21 -1.54 -12.57
CA ALA A 539 -3.13 -0.54 -12.01
C ALA A 539 -2.68 0.89 -12.31
N HIS A 540 -1.38 1.16 -12.31
CA HIS A 540 -0.83 2.46 -12.70
C HIS A 540 -1.22 2.84 -14.12
N ARG A 541 -1.03 1.92 -15.08
CA ARG A 541 -1.43 2.12 -16.48
C ARG A 541 -2.93 2.41 -16.62
N ALA A 542 -3.77 1.69 -15.89
CA ALA A 542 -5.21 1.94 -15.86
C ALA A 542 -5.52 3.35 -15.36
N ARG A 543 -4.84 3.82 -14.30
CA ARG A 543 -5.03 5.16 -13.76
C ARG A 543 -4.55 6.25 -14.71
N ILE A 544 -3.43 6.05 -15.41
CA ILE A 544 -2.95 6.97 -16.45
C ILE A 544 -4.02 7.13 -17.53
N ASN A 545 -4.61 6.02 -18.00
CA ASN A 545 -5.69 6.05 -18.98
C ASN A 545 -6.92 6.83 -18.49
N LEU A 546 -7.29 6.66 -17.22
CA LEU A 546 -8.43 7.38 -16.63
C LEU A 546 -8.14 8.87 -16.45
N THR A 547 -6.94 9.20 -15.95
CA THR A 547 -6.49 10.57 -15.68
C THR A 547 -6.45 11.40 -16.95
N TYR A 548 -5.98 10.82 -18.05
CA TYR A 548 -5.82 11.51 -19.33
C TYR A 548 -6.86 11.07 -20.39
N LYS A 549 -8.01 10.53 -19.96
CA LYS A 549 -9.03 9.94 -20.86
C LYS A 549 -9.48 10.88 -21.98
N GLU A 550 -9.60 12.18 -21.65
CA GLU A 550 -10.07 13.24 -22.56
C GLU A 550 -9.03 13.63 -23.62
N PHE A 551 -7.76 13.30 -23.39
CA PHE A 551 -6.64 13.61 -24.29
C PHE A 551 -6.24 12.43 -25.17
N ASN A 552 -6.95 11.30 -25.04
CA ASN A 552 -6.68 10.11 -25.83
C ASN A 552 -6.96 10.36 -27.32
N GLY A 553 -5.97 10.10 -28.16
CA GLY A 553 -6.06 10.33 -29.61
C GLY A 553 -5.69 11.75 -30.06
N ILE A 554 -5.33 12.66 -29.14
CA ILE A 554 -4.74 13.94 -29.52
C ILE A 554 -3.32 13.69 -30.04
N GLU A 555 -3.11 14.01 -31.32
CA GLU A 555 -1.79 13.94 -31.94
C GLU A 555 -0.94 15.16 -31.55
N LEU A 556 0.38 14.97 -31.51
CA LEU A 556 1.33 16.04 -31.22
C LEU A 556 1.62 16.82 -32.51
N PRO A 557 1.16 18.08 -32.67
CA PRO A 557 1.44 18.88 -33.85
C PRO A 557 2.87 19.42 -33.86
N LEU A 558 3.32 19.94 -35.00
CA LEU A 558 4.63 20.60 -35.13
C LEU A 558 4.76 21.87 -34.27
N ILE A 559 3.66 22.59 -34.07
CA ILE A 559 3.57 23.80 -33.24
C ILE A 559 2.60 23.50 -32.11
N ILE A 560 3.03 23.66 -30.87
CA ILE A 560 2.20 23.37 -29.71
C ILE A 560 1.49 24.63 -29.26
N THR A 561 0.17 24.62 -29.36
CA THR A 561 -0.67 25.80 -29.09
C THR A 561 -1.43 25.69 -27.78
N ASP A 562 -1.61 24.48 -27.26
CA ASP A 562 -2.42 24.22 -26.07
C ASP A 562 -1.83 23.12 -25.17
N LYS A 563 -2.28 23.11 -23.91
CA LYS A 563 -1.87 22.10 -22.92
C LYS A 563 -2.44 20.71 -23.20
N ASN A 564 -3.54 20.58 -23.94
CA ASN A 564 -4.15 19.28 -24.24
C ASN A 564 -3.24 18.43 -25.12
N GLN A 565 -2.50 19.06 -26.04
CA GLN A 565 -1.44 18.42 -26.84
C GLN A 565 -0.31 17.86 -25.96
N ILE A 566 0.10 18.61 -24.92
CA ILE A 566 1.08 18.14 -23.93
C ILE A 566 0.53 16.93 -23.17
N TYR A 567 -0.72 16.98 -22.71
CA TYR A 567 -1.35 15.86 -21.99
C TYR A 567 -1.54 14.61 -22.88
N GLY A 568 -1.84 14.79 -24.17
CA GLY A 568 -1.86 13.68 -25.14
C GLY A 568 -0.49 13.01 -25.29
N SER A 569 0.59 13.80 -25.35
CA SER A 569 1.97 13.29 -25.37
C SER A 569 2.33 12.55 -24.07
N ILE A 570 1.99 13.12 -22.89
CA ILE A 570 2.21 12.48 -21.59
C ILE A 570 1.52 11.11 -21.54
N LEU A 571 0.24 11.03 -21.89
CA LEU A 571 -0.50 9.76 -21.93
C LEU A 571 0.19 8.73 -22.83
N LYS A 572 0.63 9.13 -24.03
CA LYS A 572 1.34 8.24 -24.96
C LYS A 572 2.66 7.76 -24.36
N HIS A 573 3.47 8.66 -23.83
CA HIS A 573 4.81 8.34 -23.34
C HIS A 573 4.75 7.47 -22.09
N GLU A 574 3.85 7.77 -21.15
CA GLU A 574 3.67 6.96 -19.93
C GLU A 574 3.21 5.52 -20.24
N ARG A 575 2.31 5.33 -21.23
CA ARG A 575 1.91 3.98 -21.67
C ARG A 575 3.08 3.18 -22.23
N ILE A 576 3.90 3.83 -23.07
CA ILE A 576 5.09 3.21 -23.67
C ILE A 576 6.10 2.86 -22.58
N LEU A 577 6.44 3.82 -21.72
CA LEU A 577 7.40 3.64 -20.63
C LEU A 577 6.95 2.54 -19.68
N ASN A 578 5.67 2.51 -19.30
CA ASN A 578 5.13 1.49 -18.41
C ASN A 578 5.21 0.07 -19.02
N SER A 579 4.91 -0.07 -20.31
CA SER A 579 5.03 -1.36 -21.00
C SER A 579 6.49 -1.78 -21.13
N HIS A 580 7.37 -0.86 -21.49
CA HIS A 580 8.78 -1.11 -21.72
C HIS A 580 9.48 -1.55 -20.43
N LYS A 581 9.29 -0.81 -19.33
CA LYS A 581 9.90 -1.15 -18.02
C LYS A 581 9.42 -2.50 -17.50
N LEU A 582 8.17 -2.88 -17.75
CA LEU A 582 7.65 -4.18 -17.34
C LEU A 582 8.31 -5.33 -18.12
N ASN A 583 8.49 -5.17 -19.44
CA ASN A 583 9.21 -6.16 -20.23
C ASN A 583 10.67 -6.28 -19.78
N MET A 584 11.38 -5.16 -19.63
CA MET A 584 12.77 -5.16 -19.15
C MET A 584 12.92 -5.84 -17.80
N PHE A 585 12.06 -5.48 -16.84
CA PHE A 585 12.04 -6.12 -15.52
C PHE A 585 11.86 -7.64 -15.61
N LEU A 586 10.93 -8.12 -16.45
CA LEU A 586 10.69 -9.55 -16.60
C LEU A 586 11.85 -10.26 -17.30
N ASP A 587 12.48 -9.62 -18.31
CA ASP A 587 13.63 -10.17 -19.02
C ASP A 587 14.86 -10.30 -18.08
N GLU A 588 15.09 -9.32 -17.21
CA GLU A 588 16.16 -9.36 -16.19
C GLU A 588 15.95 -10.49 -15.19
N VAL A 589 14.72 -10.65 -14.69
CA VAL A 589 14.38 -11.74 -13.78
C VAL A 589 14.50 -13.09 -14.49
N GLU A 590 14.08 -13.18 -15.75
CA GLU A 590 14.18 -14.41 -16.55
C GLU A 590 15.63 -14.82 -16.81
N HIS A 591 16.51 -13.86 -17.09
CA HIS A 591 17.95 -14.14 -17.18
C HIS A 591 18.52 -14.66 -15.86
N PHE A 592 18.00 -14.18 -14.73
CA PHE A 592 18.40 -14.66 -13.41
C PHE A 592 17.87 -16.08 -13.07
N ILE A 593 16.73 -16.51 -13.62
CA ILE A 593 16.15 -17.86 -13.39
C ILE A 593 17.14 -18.96 -13.73
N GLU A 594 17.87 -18.82 -14.83
CA GLU A 594 18.82 -19.82 -15.31
C GLU A 594 19.91 -20.11 -14.27
N LYS A 595 20.26 -19.13 -13.44
CA LYS A 595 21.26 -19.25 -12.37
C LYS A 595 20.75 -20.03 -11.15
N ILE A 596 19.44 -19.99 -10.85
CA ILE A 596 18.87 -20.54 -9.60
C ILE A 596 18.01 -21.80 -9.80
N ASN A 597 17.76 -22.26 -11.03
CA ASN A 597 16.88 -23.40 -11.32
C ASN A 597 15.49 -23.29 -10.64
N ALA A 598 14.91 -22.08 -10.71
CA ALA A 598 13.63 -21.75 -10.09
C ALA A 598 12.45 -22.50 -10.72
N LYS A 599 11.42 -22.83 -9.92
CA LYS A 599 10.23 -23.57 -10.35
C LYS A 599 8.95 -22.74 -10.36
N GLU A 600 8.81 -21.81 -9.40
CA GLU A 600 7.60 -21.00 -9.28
C GLU A 600 7.71 -19.70 -10.09
N LEU A 601 8.89 -19.09 -10.11
CA LEU A 601 9.18 -17.86 -10.84
C LEU A 601 8.84 -17.91 -12.35
N PRO A 602 9.16 -18.97 -13.12
CA PRO A 602 8.80 -19.05 -14.54
C PRO A 602 7.29 -18.97 -14.81
N LYS A 603 6.47 -19.57 -13.95
CA LYS A 603 5.00 -19.53 -14.10
C LYS A 603 4.49 -18.10 -13.91
N GLN A 604 5.04 -17.39 -12.91
CA GLN A 604 4.64 -16.04 -12.59
C GLN A 604 5.07 -15.05 -13.69
N ILE A 605 6.28 -15.18 -14.23
CA ILE A 605 6.75 -14.36 -15.37
C ILE A 605 5.82 -14.55 -16.57
N ASN A 606 5.55 -15.79 -16.97
CA ASN A 606 4.68 -16.09 -18.11
C ASN A 606 3.27 -15.52 -17.91
N TYR A 607 2.70 -15.65 -16.71
CA TYR A 607 1.42 -15.03 -16.37
C TYR A 607 1.47 -13.51 -16.55
N CYS A 608 2.44 -12.82 -15.94
CA CYS A 608 2.57 -11.37 -16.01
C CYS A 608 2.79 -10.89 -17.45
N ARG A 609 3.70 -11.52 -18.20
CA ARG A 609 4.00 -11.19 -19.60
C ARG A 609 2.76 -11.30 -20.49
N SER A 610 1.93 -12.32 -20.27
CA SER A 610 0.68 -12.52 -21.03
C SER A 610 -0.36 -11.40 -20.84
N LYS A 611 -0.27 -10.65 -19.74
CA LYS A 611 -1.21 -9.59 -19.36
C LYS A 611 -0.76 -8.19 -19.79
N ILE A 612 0.53 -7.97 -20.06
CA ILE A 612 1.07 -6.65 -20.45
C ILE A 612 0.31 -6.09 -21.66
N GLY A 613 -0.32 -4.93 -21.50
CA GLY A 613 -1.10 -4.24 -22.53
C GLY A 613 -2.48 -4.83 -22.81
N LYS A 614 -2.86 -5.92 -22.12
CA LYS A 614 -4.16 -6.60 -22.19
C LYS A 614 -4.89 -6.57 -20.85
N GLU A 615 -4.44 -5.72 -19.93
CA GLU A 615 -5.00 -5.64 -18.60
C GLU A 615 -6.39 -5.05 -18.67
N VAL A 616 -7.37 -5.81 -18.17
CA VAL A 616 -8.70 -5.28 -17.88
C VAL A 616 -8.69 -4.91 -16.41
N PRO A 617 -8.53 -3.63 -16.04
CA PRO A 617 -8.57 -3.25 -14.65
C PRO A 617 -9.93 -3.65 -14.06
N PRO A 618 -9.98 -4.09 -12.80
CA PRO A 618 -11.23 -4.27 -12.10
C PRO A 618 -11.89 -2.90 -11.93
N ILE A 619 -12.72 -2.49 -12.90
CA ILE A 619 -13.54 -1.29 -12.76
C ILE A 619 -14.70 -1.66 -11.86
N ILE A 620 -14.83 -0.91 -10.77
CA ILE A 620 -15.91 -1.09 -9.83
C ILE A 620 -17.22 -0.68 -10.52
N SER A 621 -18.15 -1.62 -10.62
CA SER A 621 -19.47 -1.34 -11.20
C SER A 621 -20.27 -0.39 -10.29
N PRO A 622 -21.01 0.58 -10.87
CA PRO A 622 -22.02 1.31 -10.13
C PRO A 622 -23.15 0.34 -9.71
N ILE A 623 -24.01 0.79 -8.80
CA ILE A 623 -25.26 0.06 -8.51
C ILE A 623 -26.10 0.06 -9.80
N PRO A 624 -26.64 -1.10 -10.25
CA PRO A 624 -27.49 -1.15 -11.44
C PRO A 624 -28.66 -0.16 -11.35
N GLN A 625 -28.91 0.59 -12.42
CA GLN A 625 -29.92 1.66 -12.43
C GLN A 625 -31.31 1.16 -12.02
N ARG A 626 -31.69 -0.05 -12.42
CA ARG A 626 -32.97 -0.65 -12.01
C ARG A 626 -33.14 -0.81 -10.49
N ILE A 627 -32.04 -0.99 -9.76
CA ILE A 627 -32.05 -1.11 -8.29
C ILE A 627 -32.16 0.29 -7.69
N ILE A 628 -31.51 1.28 -8.30
CA ILE A 628 -31.66 2.69 -7.96
C ILE A 628 -33.12 3.14 -8.13
N ASP A 629 -33.73 2.84 -9.27
CA ASP A 629 -35.09 3.26 -9.62
C ASP A 629 -36.17 2.68 -8.70
N LYS A 630 -35.93 1.49 -8.12
CA LYS A 630 -36.83 0.88 -7.13
C LYS A 630 -36.81 1.57 -5.77
N ASN A 631 -35.79 2.38 -5.49
CA ASN A 631 -35.57 3.00 -4.21
C ASN A 631 -35.57 4.53 -4.38
N PRO A 632 -36.71 5.21 -4.20
CA PRO A 632 -36.85 6.66 -4.44
C PRO A 632 -35.85 7.54 -3.66
N SER A 633 -35.33 7.06 -2.52
CA SER A 633 -34.29 7.73 -1.75
C SER A 633 -32.92 7.78 -2.46
N LEU A 634 -32.67 6.88 -3.43
CA LEU A 634 -31.43 6.84 -4.20
C LEU A 634 -31.42 7.84 -5.38
N GLN A 635 -32.58 8.22 -5.93
CA GLN A 635 -32.68 9.13 -7.09
C GLN A 635 -32.26 10.58 -6.77
N ALA A 636 -32.43 11.03 -5.53
CA ALA A 636 -32.07 12.39 -5.11
C ALA A 636 -30.55 12.65 -5.07
N LEU A 637 -29.73 11.59 -4.92
CA LEU A 637 -28.27 11.68 -4.78
C LEU A 637 -27.52 11.50 -6.10
N THR A 638 -28.12 10.85 -7.11
CA THR A 638 -27.52 10.69 -8.45
C THR A 638 -27.65 11.92 -9.34
N HIS A 639 -28.50 12.89 -8.97
CA HIS A 639 -28.70 14.16 -9.69
C HIS A 639 -28.17 15.38 -8.94
N GLY A 640 -27.76 15.23 -7.68
CA GLY A 640 -27.00 16.24 -6.95
C GLY A 640 -25.58 16.30 -7.50
N ASN A 641 -25.09 17.50 -7.80
CA ASN A 641 -23.69 17.73 -8.12
C ASN A 641 -22.81 17.05 -7.05
N PHE A 642 -21.99 16.06 -7.42
CA PHE A 642 -20.99 15.46 -6.53
C PHE A 642 -20.06 16.51 -5.86
N ASN A 643 -20.06 17.76 -6.35
CA ASN A 643 -19.42 18.91 -5.75
C ASN A 643 -20.04 19.39 -4.42
N GLU A 644 -21.34 19.20 -4.19
CA GLU A 644 -22.03 19.70 -2.97
C GLU A 644 -21.87 18.76 -1.77
N ILE A 645 -21.57 17.48 -2.00
CA ILE A 645 -21.34 16.49 -0.91
C ILE A 645 -19.97 16.71 -0.24
N TRP A 646 -19.09 17.49 -0.88
CA TRP A 646 -17.73 17.78 -0.43
C TRP A 646 -17.52 19.23 0.04
N SER A 647 -18.50 20.11 -0.15
CA SER A 647 -18.53 21.38 0.58
C SER A 647 -18.94 21.07 2.00
N GLY A 648 -17.95 20.95 2.88
CA GLY A 648 -18.18 20.71 4.30
C GLY A 648 -19.08 21.81 4.89
N ASP A 649 -20.26 21.38 5.32
CA ASP A 649 -20.96 21.90 6.49
C ASP A 649 -21.04 20.77 7.53
#